data_AF-A0A7C2X7L2-F1
#
_entry.id   AF-A0A7C2X7L2-F1
#
_cell.length_a   1.000
_cell.length_b   1.000
_cell.length_c   1.000
_cell.angle_alpha   90.00
_cell.angle_beta   90.00
_cell.angle_gamma   90.00
#
_symmetry.space_group_name_H-M   'P 1'
#
loop_
_entity.id
_entity.type
_entity.pdbx_description
1 polymer ?
#
loop_
_entity_poly.entity_id
_entity_poly.type
_entity_poly.pdbx_seq_one_letter_code
_entity_poly.pdbx_strand_id
1 'polypeptide(L)'
;MENRKTSALLPLALLGMVLLTLLSLYRMVLPAYQDGLLLRSPRWMAVGGAGLLGLAVEVALLAFVLAQKTETLLRGQRCLQGFLRRLGRYNLLLFSGAIGVYAALLLGRYGKYFEFASIRLLLFVLLAATGYYFLQAAGLTWEHGKLLAGSILISAVGYKIASYLPGISTFPFSLGWSEASRYYYASLFFSQRIYGMAVPPSVLHPSRYLLQAIPFLVPESPLWLHRLWQVILWLTTSAGAAYCLARRLAISGRFMRRSFLAWTFLFLQIGPVYYHLLVPVMLVLVGTATGQKFADQSRVRRRAFWQTLGVVTLASAWAGISRVNWFPLPGMLAATLYLLETHFQERPVWKYILPPAIWIAVGGPAALASQALYALLSGNPARQFTTSFTSDLLWYRLLPNATYPLGVLPAVLLVTLPFGLLIFEWMATHRAYYHLIRYSIIGTFLCALFLGGLVVSAKIGGGSNLHNLDAYLTLLLVAGAYLVFDKAVSDRPLPQPKASTREAIAVPLQGTATMPVVLALLIVAFFTLTSGESIRLPASELTQRFLDELRNMVGQAVKGGGEVLFLSERHLLTFGYLEDVPLVPDYEKVFLMEMAMAGDPEYLGRFHADIQARRYAMIVSEPLLTNIKGRTENFPEENNAWVEQVSRPILCAYEPLLEGGKGIRVDVLVPRPGEEACP
;
A
#
# COMPACT_ATOMS: atom_id res chain seq x y z
N MET A 1 16.91 -19.56 38.92
CA MET A 1 15.48 -19.22 38.71
C MET A 1 15.19 -18.56 37.35
N GLU A 2 16.20 -18.32 36.50
CA GLU A 2 16.04 -17.63 35.20
C GLU A 2 15.54 -18.54 34.05
N ASN A 3 15.60 -19.87 34.22
CA ASN A 3 15.20 -20.87 33.21
C ASN A 3 13.70 -21.23 33.18
N ARG A 4 12.86 -20.69 34.07
CA ARG A 4 11.40 -21.01 34.12
C ARG A 4 10.53 -20.08 33.29
N LYS A 5 10.95 -18.86 32.95
CA LYS A 5 10.12 -17.93 32.16
C LYS A 5 10.15 -18.22 30.65
N THR A 6 11.23 -18.83 30.16
CA THR A 6 11.36 -19.31 28.78
C THR A 6 10.52 -20.57 28.48
N SER A 7 9.99 -21.26 29.50
CA SER A 7 9.31 -22.55 29.33
C SER A 7 7.84 -22.47 28.89
N ALA A 8 7.16 -21.33 29.06
CA ALA A 8 5.72 -21.21 28.75
C ALA A 8 5.42 -20.73 27.31
N LEU A 9 6.36 -20.06 26.64
CA LEU A 9 6.14 -19.46 25.32
C LEU A 9 6.11 -20.48 24.19
N LEU A 10 6.97 -21.50 24.23
CA LEU A 10 7.03 -22.53 23.19
C LEU A 10 5.73 -23.39 23.16
N PRO A 11 5.21 -23.89 24.30
CA PRO A 11 3.90 -24.54 24.32
C PRO A 11 2.77 -23.66 23.79
N LEU A 12 2.76 -22.36 24.14
CA LEU A 12 1.73 -21.43 23.68
C LEU A 12 1.80 -21.20 22.16
N ALA A 13 3.01 -21.07 21.61
CA ALA A 13 3.22 -20.92 20.17
C ALA A 13 2.78 -22.17 19.40
N LEU A 14 3.10 -23.37 19.92
CA LEU A 14 2.65 -24.63 19.33
C LEU A 14 1.13 -24.81 19.43
N LEU A 15 0.52 -24.42 20.56
CA LEU A 15 -0.94 -24.40 20.70
C LEU A 15 -1.58 -23.44 19.68
N GLY A 16 -1.02 -22.25 19.50
CA GLY A 16 -1.47 -21.30 18.49
C GLY A 16 -1.36 -21.85 17.08
N MET A 17 -0.29 -22.59 16.77
CA MET A 17 -0.11 -23.28 15.49
C MET A 17 -1.17 -24.37 15.30
N VAL A 18 -1.42 -25.22 16.29
CA VAL A 18 -2.49 -26.25 16.25
C VAL A 18 -3.86 -25.61 15.98
N LEU A 19 -4.20 -24.53 16.68
CA LEU A 19 -5.46 -23.81 16.48
C LEU A 19 -5.56 -23.20 15.08
N LEU A 20 -4.47 -22.63 14.57
CA LEU A 20 -4.41 -22.08 13.22
C LEU A 20 -4.56 -23.17 12.16
N THR A 21 -3.94 -24.33 12.36
CA THR A 21 -4.06 -25.50 11.49
C THR A 21 -5.47 -26.06 11.49
N LEU A 22 -6.11 -26.20 12.66
CA LEU A 22 -7.51 -26.60 12.80
C LEU A 22 -8.44 -25.66 12.03
N LEU A 23 -8.30 -24.34 12.25
CA LEU A 23 -9.12 -23.33 11.57
C LEU A 23 -8.90 -23.35 10.05
N SER A 24 -7.65 -23.49 9.61
CA SER A 24 -7.30 -23.54 8.19
C SER A 24 -7.82 -24.81 7.51
N LEU A 25 -7.72 -25.95 8.18
CA LEU A 25 -8.25 -27.22 7.70
C LEU A 25 -9.77 -27.17 7.60
N TYR A 26 -10.45 -26.65 8.62
CA TYR A 26 -11.90 -26.44 8.60
C TYR A 26 -12.33 -25.59 7.40
N ARG A 27 -11.70 -24.42 7.21
CA ARG A 27 -12.05 -23.52 6.09
C ARG A 27 -11.72 -24.10 4.71
N MET A 28 -10.68 -24.91 4.60
CA MET A 28 -10.27 -25.51 3.33
C MET A 28 -11.14 -26.72 2.96
N VAL A 29 -11.56 -27.52 3.95
CA VAL A 29 -12.31 -28.77 3.74
C VAL A 29 -13.82 -28.55 3.69
N LEU A 30 -14.35 -27.56 4.42
CA LEU A 30 -15.78 -27.32 4.52
C LEU A 30 -16.48 -27.16 3.16
N PRO A 31 -15.97 -26.37 2.19
CA PRO A 31 -16.61 -26.27 0.87
C PRO A 31 -16.62 -27.61 0.13
N ALA A 32 -15.50 -28.35 0.17
CA ALA A 32 -15.40 -29.66 -0.47
C ALA A 32 -16.32 -30.71 0.17
N TYR A 33 -16.59 -30.60 1.47
CA TYR A 33 -17.56 -31.42 2.17
C TYR A 33 -19.01 -31.05 1.76
N GLN A 34 -19.34 -29.76 1.75
CA GLN A 34 -20.66 -29.26 1.34
C GLN A 34 -21.00 -29.63 -0.11
N ASP A 35 -20.01 -29.61 -1.00
CA ASP A 35 -20.13 -30.01 -2.41
C ASP A 35 -20.13 -31.54 -2.60
N GLY A 36 -20.03 -32.35 -1.54
CA GLY A 36 -19.95 -33.81 -1.61
C GLY A 36 -18.69 -34.36 -2.28
N LEU A 37 -17.65 -33.53 -2.45
CA LEU A 37 -16.41 -33.85 -3.16
C LEU A 37 -15.34 -34.48 -2.26
N LEU A 38 -15.40 -34.27 -0.94
CA LEU A 38 -14.31 -34.59 -0.01
C LEU A 38 -13.84 -36.05 -0.09
N LEU A 39 -14.77 -37.00 -0.11
CA LEU A 39 -14.48 -38.45 -0.17
C LEU A 39 -14.52 -39.04 -1.58
N ARG A 40 -14.94 -38.24 -2.57
CA ARG A 40 -15.07 -38.67 -3.97
C ARG A 40 -13.90 -38.22 -4.85
N SER A 41 -13.16 -37.20 -4.40
CA SER A 41 -12.02 -36.66 -5.12
C SER A 41 -10.72 -37.07 -4.43
N PRO A 42 -9.84 -37.86 -5.09
CA PRO A 42 -8.53 -38.22 -4.55
C PRO A 42 -7.68 -36.99 -4.18
N ARG A 43 -7.88 -35.87 -4.87
CA ARG A 43 -7.20 -34.61 -4.58
C ARG A 43 -7.64 -34.01 -3.25
N TRP A 44 -8.95 -33.97 -2.99
CA TRP A 44 -9.46 -33.46 -1.71
C TRP A 44 -9.17 -34.41 -0.56
N MET A 45 -9.19 -35.73 -0.80
CA MET A 45 -8.71 -36.71 0.18
C MET A 45 -7.25 -36.51 0.53
N ALA A 46 -6.38 -36.28 -0.47
CA ALA A 46 -4.97 -36.00 -0.23
C ALA A 46 -4.75 -34.70 0.55
N VAL A 47 -5.48 -33.63 0.21
CA VAL A 47 -5.42 -32.34 0.90
C VAL A 47 -5.90 -32.47 2.36
N GLY A 48 -7.04 -33.11 2.58
CA GLY A 48 -7.57 -33.35 3.92
C GLY A 48 -6.66 -34.26 4.75
N GLY A 49 -6.17 -35.35 4.16
CA GLY A 49 -5.24 -36.29 4.79
C GLY A 49 -3.91 -35.65 5.16
N ALA A 50 -3.31 -34.85 4.27
CA ALA A 50 -2.09 -34.10 4.55
C ALA A 50 -2.31 -33.08 5.68
N GLY A 51 -3.46 -32.40 5.70
CA GLY A 51 -3.82 -31.47 6.77
C GLY A 51 -3.99 -32.17 8.13
N LEU A 52 -4.67 -33.32 8.17
CA LEU A 52 -4.84 -34.12 9.38
C LEU A 52 -3.50 -34.70 9.88
N LEU A 53 -2.63 -35.14 8.97
CA LEU A 53 -1.28 -35.59 9.31
C LEU A 53 -0.46 -34.44 9.90
N GLY A 54 -0.50 -33.25 9.28
CA GLY A 54 0.16 -32.06 9.80
C GLY A 54 -0.31 -31.70 11.21
N LEU A 55 -1.63 -31.70 11.42
CA LEU A 55 -2.22 -31.49 12.74
C LEU A 55 -1.76 -32.54 13.77
N ALA A 56 -1.73 -33.82 13.39
CA ALA A 56 -1.27 -34.90 14.26
C ALA A 56 0.21 -34.71 14.66
N VAL A 57 1.06 -34.28 13.72
CA VAL A 57 2.46 -33.94 13.99
C VAL A 57 2.56 -32.75 14.95
N GLU A 58 1.80 -31.67 14.74
CA GLU A 58 1.80 -30.49 15.62
C GLU A 58 1.33 -30.83 17.04
N VAL A 59 0.26 -31.62 17.17
CA VAL A 59 -0.24 -32.11 18.46
C VAL A 59 0.80 -33.00 19.15
N ALA A 60 1.46 -33.89 18.41
CA ALA A 60 2.55 -34.70 18.94
C ALA A 60 3.69 -33.81 19.44
N LEU A 61 4.14 -32.83 18.64
CA LEU A 61 5.19 -31.87 19.05
C LEU A 61 4.81 -31.13 20.33
N LEU A 62 3.57 -30.63 20.43
CA LEU A 62 3.04 -29.99 21.64
C LEU A 62 3.10 -30.95 22.84
N ALA A 63 2.65 -32.20 22.67
CA ALA A 63 2.69 -33.22 23.72
C ALA A 63 4.13 -33.56 24.15
N PHE A 64 5.08 -33.67 23.21
CA PHE A 64 6.49 -33.90 23.50
C PHE A 64 7.12 -32.75 24.30
N VAL A 65 6.78 -31.49 23.96
CA VAL A 65 7.24 -30.30 24.69
C VAL A 65 6.63 -30.25 26.10
N LEU A 66 5.33 -30.50 26.23
CA LEU A 66 4.64 -30.54 27.53
C LEU A 66 5.15 -31.68 28.42
N ALA A 67 5.48 -32.83 27.84
CA ALA A 67 6.07 -33.97 28.53
C ALA A 67 7.58 -33.81 28.80
N GLN A 68 8.17 -32.65 28.51
CA GLN A 68 9.59 -32.34 28.69
C GLN A 68 10.57 -33.30 27.97
N LYS A 69 10.10 -34.02 26.93
CA LYS A 69 10.91 -34.93 26.11
C LYS A 69 11.65 -34.19 24.99
N THR A 70 12.25 -33.05 25.32
CA THR A 70 12.88 -32.13 24.35
C THR A 70 14.15 -32.70 23.72
N GLU A 71 14.84 -33.65 24.38
CA GLU A 71 16.05 -34.26 23.83
C GLU A 71 15.82 -35.02 22.52
N THR A 72 14.69 -35.73 22.40
CA THR A 72 14.33 -36.47 21.18
C THR A 72 14.09 -35.51 20.02
N LEU A 73 13.42 -34.39 20.27
CA LEU A 73 13.21 -33.32 19.29
C LEU A 73 14.54 -32.72 18.84
N LEU A 74 15.45 -32.45 19.78
CA LEU A 74 16.78 -31.92 19.48
C LEU A 74 17.65 -32.91 18.69
N ARG A 75 17.47 -34.22 18.84
CA ARG A 75 18.15 -35.23 18.00
C ARG A 75 17.64 -35.16 16.56
N GLY A 76 16.32 -35.12 16.36
CA GLY A 76 15.72 -34.97 15.03
C GLY A 76 16.16 -33.69 14.34
N GLN A 77 16.13 -32.57 15.06
CA GLN A 77 16.61 -31.28 14.58
C GLN A 77 18.09 -31.32 14.14
N ARG A 78 18.96 -31.96 14.94
CA ARG A 78 20.39 -32.10 14.60
C ARG A 78 20.60 -32.94 13.34
N CYS A 79 19.84 -34.02 13.16
CA CYS A 79 19.90 -34.84 11.95
C CYS A 79 19.51 -34.02 10.70
N LEU A 80 18.37 -33.33 10.75
CA LEU A 80 17.90 -32.46 9.66
C LEU A 80 18.92 -31.36 9.33
N GLN A 81 19.44 -30.67 10.35
CA GLN A 81 20.47 -29.66 10.16
C GLN A 81 21.76 -30.25 9.59
N GLY A 82 22.17 -31.45 10.00
CA GLY A 82 23.34 -32.14 9.47
C GLY A 82 23.22 -32.43 7.98
N PHE A 83 22.05 -32.87 7.53
CA PHE A 83 21.74 -33.05 6.11
C PHE A 83 21.76 -31.73 5.35
N LEU A 84 21.02 -30.72 5.81
CA LEU A 84 20.94 -29.42 5.13
C LEU A 84 22.29 -28.71 5.07
N ARG A 85 23.14 -28.83 6.10
CA ARG A 85 24.49 -28.23 6.11
C ARG A 85 25.38 -28.73 4.99
N ARG A 86 25.18 -29.97 4.50
CA ARG A 86 25.91 -30.50 3.33
C ARG A 86 25.67 -29.68 2.07
N LEU A 87 24.53 -29.01 1.97
CA LEU A 87 24.17 -28.13 0.86
C LEU A 87 24.79 -26.73 0.98
N GLY A 88 25.31 -26.34 2.14
CA GLY A 88 25.94 -25.05 2.36
C GLY A 88 25.10 -23.87 1.85
N ARG A 89 25.67 -23.01 1.01
CA ARG A 89 24.99 -21.82 0.46
C ARG A 89 23.84 -22.13 -0.50
N TYR A 90 23.73 -23.35 -1.05
CA TYR A 90 22.59 -23.73 -1.89
C TYR A 90 21.26 -23.69 -1.12
N ASN A 91 21.28 -23.78 0.21
CA ASN A 91 20.10 -23.57 1.04
C ASN A 91 19.45 -22.19 0.83
N LEU A 92 20.22 -21.15 0.44
CA LEU A 92 19.66 -19.84 0.12
C LEU A 92 18.82 -19.89 -1.17
N LEU A 93 19.27 -20.64 -2.18
CA LEU A 93 18.50 -20.86 -3.42
C LEU A 93 17.25 -21.70 -3.15
N LEU A 94 17.36 -22.74 -2.30
CA LEU A 94 16.19 -23.52 -1.87
C LEU A 94 15.17 -22.66 -1.13
N PHE A 95 15.64 -21.76 -0.27
CA PHE A 95 14.75 -20.83 0.43
C PHE A 95 14.08 -19.84 -0.54
N SER A 96 14.83 -19.26 -1.47
CA SER A 96 14.26 -18.41 -2.53
C SER A 96 13.25 -19.19 -3.39
N GLY A 97 13.55 -20.45 -3.72
CA GLY A 97 12.63 -21.35 -4.42
C GLY A 97 11.36 -21.61 -3.62
N ALA A 98 11.45 -21.84 -2.30
CA ALA A 98 10.31 -22.03 -1.42
C ALA A 98 9.40 -20.78 -1.36
N ILE A 99 10.00 -19.58 -1.34
CA ILE A 99 9.25 -18.31 -1.42
C ILE A 99 8.54 -18.21 -2.79
N GLY A 100 9.24 -18.58 -3.88
CA GLY A 100 8.66 -18.61 -5.23
C GLY A 100 7.47 -19.57 -5.34
N VAL A 101 7.59 -20.78 -4.78
CA VAL A 101 6.50 -21.76 -4.72
C VAL A 101 5.33 -21.22 -3.91
N TYR A 102 5.59 -20.65 -2.73
CA TYR A 102 4.57 -20.02 -1.90
C TYR A 102 3.82 -18.93 -2.67
N ALA A 103 4.53 -18.02 -3.32
CA ALA A 103 3.93 -16.96 -4.12
C ALA A 103 3.13 -17.53 -5.31
N ALA A 104 3.66 -18.51 -6.03
CA ALA A 104 2.97 -19.14 -7.15
C ALA A 104 1.69 -19.88 -6.74
N LEU A 105 1.66 -20.50 -5.55
CA LEU A 105 0.47 -21.14 -5.01
C LEU A 105 -0.65 -20.13 -4.71
N LEU A 106 -0.29 -18.99 -4.09
CA LEU A 106 -1.25 -17.96 -3.68
C LEU A 106 -1.71 -17.04 -4.80
N LEU A 107 -0.81 -16.69 -5.73
CA LEU A 107 -1.07 -15.72 -6.79
C LEU A 107 -1.41 -16.37 -8.13
N GLY A 108 -1.09 -17.67 -8.28
CA GLY A 108 -1.32 -18.42 -9.51
C GLY A 108 -2.70 -19.07 -9.59
N ARG A 109 -2.82 -20.07 -10.48
CA ARG A 109 -4.08 -20.75 -10.82
C ARG A 109 -4.84 -21.34 -9.62
N TYR A 110 -4.14 -21.69 -8.54
CA TYR A 110 -4.74 -22.28 -7.34
C TYR A 110 -5.06 -21.26 -6.24
N GLY A 111 -4.74 -19.98 -6.43
CA GLY A 111 -4.89 -18.93 -5.41
C GLY A 111 -6.28 -18.81 -4.80
N LYS A 112 -7.33 -19.12 -5.57
CA LYS A 112 -8.73 -19.11 -5.10
C LYS A 112 -9.01 -20.04 -3.92
N TYR A 113 -8.22 -21.11 -3.78
CA TYR A 113 -8.36 -22.05 -2.65
C TYR A 113 -7.66 -21.55 -1.38
N PHE A 114 -6.89 -20.48 -1.50
CA PHE A 114 -6.08 -19.89 -0.44
C PHE A 114 -6.49 -18.43 -0.15
N GLU A 115 -7.75 -18.06 -0.39
CA GLU A 115 -8.26 -16.71 -0.13
C GLU A 115 -8.36 -16.41 1.38
N PHE A 116 -8.61 -17.44 2.19
CA PHE A 116 -8.72 -17.27 3.64
C PHE A 116 -7.37 -16.89 4.28
N ALA A 117 -7.37 -15.78 5.03
CA ALA A 117 -6.20 -15.27 5.74
C ALA A 117 -5.55 -16.31 6.66
N SER A 118 -6.34 -17.19 7.30
CA SER A 118 -5.82 -18.27 8.16
C SER A 118 -4.94 -19.25 7.39
N ILE A 119 -5.36 -19.65 6.17
CA ILE A 119 -4.61 -20.59 5.34
C ILE A 119 -3.32 -19.93 4.84
N ARG A 120 -3.39 -18.67 4.38
CA ARG A 120 -2.20 -17.91 3.96
C ARG A 120 -1.20 -17.75 5.09
N LEU A 121 -1.68 -17.48 6.31
CA LEU A 121 -0.87 -17.34 7.51
C LEU A 121 -0.22 -18.67 7.91
N LEU A 122 -0.95 -19.78 7.88
CA LEU A 122 -0.40 -21.10 8.17
C LEU A 122 0.75 -21.45 7.22
N LEU A 123 0.52 -21.31 5.91
CA LEU A 123 1.53 -21.58 4.89
C LEU A 123 2.74 -20.65 5.05
N PHE A 124 2.54 -19.39 5.44
CA PHE A 124 3.63 -18.47 5.72
C PHE A 124 4.43 -18.86 6.97
N VAL A 125 3.76 -19.30 8.05
CA VAL A 125 4.45 -19.77 9.27
C VAL A 125 5.33 -20.97 8.94
N LEU A 126 4.82 -21.92 8.13
CA LEU A 126 5.60 -23.05 7.64
C LEU A 126 6.78 -22.61 6.75
N LEU A 127 6.57 -21.63 5.86
CA LEU A 127 7.63 -21.03 5.05
C LEU A 127 8.70 -20.33 5.91
N ALA A 128 8.30 -19.59 6.94
CA ALA A 128 9.21 -18.91 7.84
C ALA A 128 10.00 -19.90 8.70
N ALA A 129 9.37 -20.98 9.17
CA ALA A 129 10.03 -22.04 9.92
C ALA A 129 11.04 -22.81 9.06
N THR A 130 10.68 -23.16 7.81
CA THR A 130 11.60 -23.79 6.86
C THR A 130 12.75 -22.86 6.48
N GLY A 131 12.46 -21.58 6.22
CA GLY A 131 13.46 -20.55 5.97
C GLY A 131 14.46 -20.38 7.11
N TYR A 132 14.03 -20.49 8.36
CA TYR A 132 14.93 -20.47 9.52
C TYR A 132 15.98 -21.59 9.42
N TYR A 133 15.58 -22.82 9.08
CA TYR A 133 16.51 -23.94 8.91
C TYR A 133 17.44 -23.75 7.72
N PHE A 134 16.94 -23.21 6.60
CA PHE A 134 17.78 -22.92 5.44
C PHE A 134 18.83 -21.84 5.72
N LEU A 135 18.44 -20.74 6.37
CA LEU A 135 19.38 -19.67 6.75
C LEU A 135 20.45 -20.21 7.71
N GLN A 136 20.06 -21.01 8.70
CA GLN A 136 20.99 -21.62 9.64
C GLN A 136 21.95 -22.59 8.94
N ALA A 137 21.45 -23.45 8.05
CA ALA A 137 22.25 -24.42 7.32
C ALA A 137 23.15 -23.79 6.25
N ALA A 138 22.82 -22.59 5.76
CA ALA A 138 23.66 -21.79 4.89
C ALA A 138 24.91 -21.18 5.57
N GLY A 139 25.07 -21.39 6.88
CA GLY A 139 26.21 -20.93 7.65
C GLY A 139 26.07 -19.49 8.18
N LEU A 140 24.84 -18.94 8.23
CA LEU A 140 24.61 -17.67 8.92
C LEU A 140 24.71 -17.89 10.43
N THR A 141 25.69 -17.21 11.05
CA THR A 141 26.01 -17.32 12.49
C THR A 141 25.13 -16.42 13.38
N TRP A 142 23.93 -16.08 12.93
CA TRP A 142 23.01 -15.24 13.69
C TRP A 142 22.37 -16.03 14.84
N GLU A 143 22.04 -15.36 15.94
CA GLU A 143 21.21 -15.94 17.01
C GLU A 143 19.87 -16.44 16.47
N HIS A 144 19.28 -17.44 17.13
CA HIS A 144 18.03 -18.08 16.70
C HIS A 144 16.89 -17.09 16.45
N GLY A 145 16.70 -16.09 17.32
CA GLY A 145 15.69 -15.06 17.13
C GLY A 145 15.94 -14.18 15.89
N LYS A 146 17.21 -13.85 15.61
CA LYS A 146 17.61 -13.08 14.42
C LYS A 146 17.42 -13.90 13.14
N LEU A 147 17.70 -15.20 13.18
CA LEU A 147 17.43 -16.12 12.07
C LEU A 147 15.92 -16.19 11.76
N LEU A 148 15.08 -16.33 12.78
CA LEU A 148 13.62 -16.39 12.60
C LEU A 148 13.07 -15.06 12.07
N ALA A 149 13.46 -13.94 12.67
CA ALA A 149 13.06 -12.60 12.21
C ALA A 149 13.54 -12.34 10.78
N GLY A 150 14.77 -12.74 10.44
CA GLY A 150 15.31 -12.67 9.08
C GLY A 150 14.50 -13.51 8.10
N SER A 151 14.12 -14.73 8.48
CA SER A 151 13.28 -15.62 7.67
C SER A 151 11.90 -15.03 7.39
N ILE A 152 11.24 -14.46 8.41
CA ILE A 152 9.94 -13.78 8.29
C ILE A 152 10.06 -12.59 7.33
N LEU A 153 11.05 -11.72 7.53
CA LEU A 153 11.22 -10.52 6.70
C LEU A 153 11.57 -10.86 5.25
N ILE A 154 12.48 -11.79 5.01
CA ILE A 154 12.86 -12.22 3.66
C ILE A 154 11.66 -12.84 2.95
N SER A 155 10.89 -13.71 3.62
CA SER A 155 9.68 -14.32 3.06
C SER A 155 8.62 -13.26 2.75
N ALA A 156 8.37 -12.31 3.66
CA ALA A 156 7.37 -11.26 3.47
C ALA A 156 7.77 -10.30 2.33
N VAL A 157 9.03 -9.86 2.26
CA VAL A 157 9.53 -9.03 1.16
C VAL A 157 9.45 -9.78 -0.16
N GLY A 158 9.89 -11.04 -0.20
CA GLY A 158 9.83 -11.86 -1.42
C GLY A 158 8.39 -12.06 -1.91
N TYR A 159 7.45 -12.39 -1.02
CA TYR A 159 6.03 -12.47 -1.36
C TYR A 159 5.47 -11.13 -1.83
N LYS A 160 5.82 -10.02 -1.15
CA LYS A 160 5.32 -8.69 -1.53
C LYS A 160 5.78 -8.29 -2.93
N ILE A 161 7.05 -8.51 -3.26
CA ILE A 161 7.57 -8.31 -4.62
C ILE A 161 6.83 -9.20 -5.62
N ALA A 162 6.67 -10.49 -5.31
CA ALA A 162 5.97 -11.42 -6.18
C ALA A 162 4.49 -11.02 -6.41
N SER A 163 3.84 -10.40 -5.41
CA SER A 163 2.45 -9.92 -5.52
C SER A 163 2.23 -8.84 -6.58
N TYR A 164 3.29 -8.16 -7.03
CA TYR A 164 3.22 -7.18 -8.12
C TYR A 164 3.40 -7.81 -9.51
N LEU A 165 4.01 -8.99 -9.60
CA LEU A 165 4.33 -9.63 -10.89
C LEU A 165 3.09 -9.91 -11.77
N PRO A 166 1.94 -10.38 -11.23
CA PRO A 166 0.74 -10.55 -12.05
C PRO A 166 0.26 -9.27 -12.74
N GLY A 167 0.62 -8.10 -12.21
CA GLY A 167 0.30 -6.80 -12.81
C GLY A 167 1.15 -6.44 -14.04
N ILE A 168 2.20 -7.21 -14.34
CA ILE A 168 3.04 -7.04 -15.53
C ILE A 168 2.54 -8.02 -16.59
N SER A 169 1.77 -7.54 -17.56
CA SER A 169 1.19 -8.37 -18.60
C SER A 169 1.06 -7.63 -19.93
N THR A 170 0.97 -8.39 -21.01
CA THR A 170 0.66 -7.92 -22.37
C THR A 170 -0.84 -7.93 -22.68
N PHE A 171 -1.69 -8.26 -21.70
CA PHE A 171 -3.14 -8.30 -21.86
C PHE A 171 -3.67 -6.90 -22.23
N PRO A 172 -4.39 -6.73 -23.34
CA PRO A 172 -4.71 -5.40 -23.86
C PRO A 172 -5.68 -4.62 -22.97
N PHE A 173 -6.57 -5.29 -22.24
CA PHE A 173 -7.57 -4.63 -21.39
C PHE A 173 -7.06 -4.38 -19.96
N SER A 174 -7.82 -3.57 -19.22
CA SER A 174 -7.54 -3.20 -17.84
C SER A 174 -7.57 -4.40 -16.88
N LEU A 175 -6.57 -4.51 -16.02
CA LEU A 175 -6.45 -5.54 -14.97
C LEU A 175 -7.21 -5.17 -13.68
N GLY A 176 -7.69 -3.93 -13.57
CA GLY A 176 -8.39 -3.46 -12.40
C GLY A 176 -9.11 -2.15 -12.65
N TRP A 177 -10.02 -1.78 -11.75
CA TRP A 177 -10.95 -0.66 -11.93
C TRP A 177 -10.29 0.64 -12.42
N SER A 178 -9.18 1.06 -11.82
CA SER A 178 -8.50 2.32 -12.18
C SER A 178 -7.20 2.14 -12.97
N GLU A 179 -6.91 0.96 -13.51
CA GLU A 179 -5.64 0.74 -14.23
C GLU A 179 -5.55 1.56 -15.53
N ALA A 180 -6.51 1.36 -16.43
CA ALA A 180 -6.61 2.10 -17.70
C ALA A 180 -6.48 3.62 -17.52
N SER A 181 -7.23 4.17 -16.57
CA SER A 181 -7.25 5.60 -16.25
C SER A 181 -5.88 6.13 -15.88
N ARG A 182 -5.04 5.35 -15.17
CA ARG A 182 -3.70 5.78 -14.78
C ARG A 182 -2.78 5.99 -15.99
N TYR A 183 -2.85 5.10 -16.98
CA TYR A 183 -2.04 5.23 -18.18
C TYR A 183 -2.56 6.33 -19.10
N TYR A 184 -3.89 6.48 -19.19
CA TYR A 184 -4.50 7.63 -19.87
C TYR A 184 -4.09 8.95 -19.21
N TYR A 185 -4.18 9.11 -17.89
CA TYR A 185 -3.78 10.36 -17.26
C TYR A 185 -2.28 10.66 -17.39
N ALA A 186 -1.44 9.62 -17.40
CA ALA A 186 -0.02 9.76 -17.64
C ALA A 186 0.29 10.19 -19.09
N SER A 187 -0.51 9.74 -20.08
CA SER A 187 -0.30 10.12 -21.48
C SER A 187 -0.70 11.57 -21.77
N LEU A 188 -1.53 12.21 -20.94
CA LEU A 188 -1.99 13.58 -21.17
C LEU A 188 -0.85 14.61 -21.19
N PHE A 189 0.26 14.35 -20.50
CA PHE A 189 1.49 15.15 -20.59
C PHE A 189 2.12 15.14 -22.00
N PHE A 190 1.71 14.19 -22.84
CA PHE A 190 2.11 14.03 -24.24
C PHE A 190 0.88 14.00 -25.18
N SER A 191 -0.24 14.59 -24.77
CA SER A 191 -1.53 14.50 -25.48
C SER A 191 -1.46 14.91 -26.95
N GLN A 192 -0.79 16.04 -27.25
CA GLN A 192 -0.62 16.50 -28.63
C GLN A 192 0.09 15.48 -29.52
N ARG A 193 1.07 14.74 -28.97
CA ARG A 193 1.83 13.72 -29.71
C ARG A 193 1.04 12.44 -29.88
N ILE A 194 0.28 12.05 -28.87
CA ILE A 194 -0.40 10.73 -28.82
C ILE A 194 -1.78 10.79 -29.49
N TYR A 195 -2.53 11.87 -29.29
CA TYR A 195 -3.91 12.01 -29.76
C TYR A 195 -4.08 13.08 -30.85
N GLY A 196 -3.01 13.80 -31.22
CA GLY A 196 -3.08 14.90 -32.19
C GLY A 196 -3.78 16.16 -31.66
N MET A 197 -4.18 16.18 -30.39
CA MET A 197 -4.89 17.29 -29.75
C MET A 197 -4.36 17.56 -28.33
N ALA A 198 -4.42 18.82 -27.92
CA ALA A 198 -4.06 19.22 -26.56
C ALA A 198 -5.21 18.90 -25.60
N VAL A 199 -4.93 18.09 -24.58
CA VAL A 199 -5.87 17.75 -23.51
C VAL A 199 -5.26 18.16 -22.16
N PRO A 200 -6.01 18.87 -21.29
CA PRO A 200 -5.56 19.22 -19.95
C PRO A 200 -5.06 18.00 -19.16
N PRO A 201 -3.94 18.10 -18.42
CA PRO A 201 -3.50 17.03 -17.52
C PRO A 201 -4.49 16.82 -16.37
N SER A 202 -4.40 15.67 -15.70
CA SER A 202 -5.38 15.29 -14.67
C SER A 202 -5.51 16.28 -13.53
N VAL A 203 -6.74 16.53 -13.09
CA VAL A 203 -7.05 17.25 -11.84
C VAL A 203 -6.66 16.42 -10.61
N LEU A 204 -6.81 15.10 -10.70
CA LEU A 204 -6.58 14.18 -9.58
C LEU A 204 -5.10 13.75 -9.55
N HIS A 205 -4.41 13.95 -8.44
CA HIS A 205 -3.03 13.47 -8.22
C HIS A 205 -2.03 13.72 -9.39
N PRO A 206 -1.87 14.95 -9.90
CA PRO A 206 -1.02 15.20 -11.07
C PRO A 206 0.43 14.73 -10.93
N SER A 207 1.03 14.86 -9.74
CA SER A 207 2.39 14.35 -9.47
C SER A 207 2.53 12.84 -9.63
N ARG A 208 1.45 12.08 -9.39
CA ARG A 208 1.39 10.63 -9.62
C ARG A 208 1.58 10.34 -11.09
N TYR A 209 0.78 10.99 -11.92
CA TYR A 209 0.77 10.76 -13.36
C TYR A 209 2.02 11.30 -14.03
N LEU A 210 2.61 12.38 -13.51
CA LEU A 210 3.90 12.88 -13.96
C LEU A 210 5.01 11.82 -13.81
N LEU A 211 5.06 11.12 -12.67
CA LEU A 211 6.02 10.02 -12.48
C LEU A 211 5.70 8.83 -13.38
N GLN A 212 4.42 8.57 -13.65
CA GLN A 212 4.00 7.48 -14.55
C GLN A 212 4.24 7.82 -16.03
N ALA A 213 4.35 9.09 -16.39
CA ALA A 213 4.50 9.52 -17.77
C ALA A 213 5.89 9.26 -18.35
N ILE A 214 6.88 8.91 -17.52
CA ILE A 214 8.28 8.71 -17.93
C ILE A 214 8.44 7.76 -19.13
N PRO A 215 7.78 6.58 -19.20
CA PRO A 215 7.95 5.70 -20.36
C PRO A 215 7.41 6.30 -21.67
N PHE A 216 6.50 7.28 -21.63
CA PHE A 216 6.04 7.99 -22.84
C PHE A 216 7.12 8.87 -23.48
N LEU A 217 8.24 9.14 -22.78
CA LEU A 217 9.42 9.74 -23.41
C LEU A 217 9.94 8.88 -24.56
N VAL A 218 9.78 7.55 -24.47
CA VAL A 218 10.04 6.62 -25.56
C VAL A 218 8.80 6.55 -26.48
N PRO A 219 8.90 6.94 -27.75
CA PRO A 219 7.82 6.79 -28.73
C PRO A 219 7.33 5.35 -28.80
N GLU A 220 6.02 5.16 -28.96
CA GLU A 220 5.38 3.84 -29.15
C GLU A 220 5.70 2.82 -28.05
N SER A 221 6.00 3.29 -26.83
CA SER A 221 6.27 2.41 -25.70
C SER A 221 5.07 1.50 -25.38
N PRO A 222 5.26 0.17 -25.31
CA PRO A 222 4.16 -0.78 -25.17
C PRO A 222 3.55 -0.77 -23.75
N LEU A 223 2.27 -1.14 -23.62
CA LEU A 223 1.53 -1.18 -22.35
C LEU A 223 2.26 -1.95 -21.23
N TRP A 224 2.91 -3.08 -21.55
CA TRP A 224 3.62 -3.88 -20.54
C TRP A 224 4.79 -3.11 -19.90
N LEU A 225 5.42 -2.17 -20.65
CA LEU A 225 6.50 -1.34 -20.13
C LEU A 225 5.97 -0.35 -19.10
N HIS A 226 4.79 0.22 -19.33
CA HIS A 226 4.11 1.12 -18.38
C HIS A 226 3.66 0.38 -17.12
N ARG A 227 3.17 -0.86 -17.27
CA ARG A 227 2.89 -1.77 -16.15
C ARG A 227 4.13 -2.09 -15.33
N LEU A 228 5.22 -2.46 -15.99
CA LEU A 228 6.52 -2.69 -15.33
C LEU A 228 7.01 -1.43 -14.63
N TRP A 229 6.94 -0.27 -15.28
CA TRP A 229 7.36 0.99 -14.70
C TRP A 229 6.57 1.33 -13.43
N GLN A 230 5.27 1.10 -13.42
CA GLN A 230 4.45 1.27 -12.23
C GLN A 230 4.91 0.37 -11.07
N VAL A 231 5.26 -0.89 -11.35
CA VAL A 231 5.82 -1.81 -10.33
C VAL A 231 7.16 -1.28 -9.83
N ILE A 232 8.04 -0.84 -10.73
CA ILE A 232 9.33 -0.24 -10.39
C ILE A 232 9.13 0.97 -9.47
N LEU A 233 8.21 1.88 -9.79
CA LEU A 233 7.90 3.04 -8.94
C LEU A 233 7.52 2.60 -7.52
N TRP A 234 6.57 1.68 -7.36
CA TRP A 234 6.15 1.17 -6.05
C TRP A 234 7.32 0.58 -5.24
N LEU A 235 8.13 -0.26 -5.87
CA LEU A 235 9.23 -0.95 -5.19
C LEU A 235 10.37 0.03 -4.84
N THR A 236 10.80 0.84 -5.80
CA THR A 236 11.98 1.69 -5.68
C THR A 236 11.76 2.91 -4.80
N THR A 237 10.59 3.57 -4.83
CA THR A 237 10.35 4.71 -3.94
C THR A 237 10.18 4.27 -2.50
N SER A 238 9.54 3.11 -2.25
CA SER A 238 9.40 2.54 -0.91
C SER A 238 10.74 2.12 -0.33
N ALA A 239 11.56 1.42 -1.13
CA ALA A 239 12.92 1.05 -0.75
C ALA A 239 13.83 2.29 -0.59
N GLY A 240 13.65 3.30 -1.44
CA GLY A 240 14.36 4.58 -1.40
C GLY A 240 14.06 5.36 -0.13
N ALA A 241 12.79 5.49 0.25
CA ALA A 241 12.39 6.13 1.50
C ALA A 241 12.92 5.37 2.73
N ALA A 242 12.84 4.04 2.72
CA ALA A 242 13.43 3.19 3.76
C ALA A 242 14.95 3.41 3.86
N TYR A 243 15.65 3.49 2.73
CA TYR A 243 17.08 3.76 2.66
C TYR A 243 17.45 5.15 3.18
N CYS A 244 16.74 6.19 2.76
CA CYS A 244 16.94 7.56 3.22
C CYS A 244 16.79 7.66 4.74
N LEU A 245 15.75 7.02 5.32
CA LEU A 245 15.54 6.97 6.76
C LEU A 245 16.66 6.20 7.48
N ALA A 246 17.01 5.01 7.00
CA ALA A 246 18.08 4.20 7.58
C ALA A 246 19.45 4.90 7.55
N ARG A 247 19.73 5.63 6.46
CA ARG A 247 20.92 6.46 6.31
C ARG A 247 20.91 7.62 7.30
N ARG A 248 19.78 8.32 7.43
CA ARG A 248 19.63 9.44 8.36
C ARG A 248 19.83 9.02 9.82
N LEU A 249 19.30 7.87 10.19
CA LEU A 249 19.47 7.27 11.53
C LEU A 249 20.88 6.72 11.78
N ALA A 250 21.71 6.58 10.75
CA ALA A 250 23.05 5.99 10.84
C ALA A 250 23.04 4.65 11.60
N ILE A 251 22.13 3.75 11.24
CA ILE A 251 21.94 2.45 11.91
C ILE A 251 23.21 1.61 11.77
N SER A 252 23.79 1.25 12.92
CA SER A 252 24.96 0.36 13.03
C SER A 252 24.53 -1.11 12.91
N GLY A 253 25.46 -1.97 12.50
CA GLY A 253 25.20 -3.41 12.35
C GLY A 253 24.50 -3.78 11.05
N ARG A 254 25.11 -4.71 10.29
CA ARG A 254 24.60 -5.11 8.97
C ARG A 254 23.23 -5.77 9.04
N PHE A 255 23.00 -6.62 10.05
CA PHE A 255 21.71 -7.29 10.25
C PHE A 255 20.61 -6.27 10.55
N MET A 256 20.80 -5.43 11.58
CA MET A 256 19.80 -4.46 12.01
C MET A 256 19.43 -3.49 10.89
N ARG A 257 20.43 -2.98 10.15
CA ARG A 257 20.19 -2.12 8.99
C ARG A 257 19.37 -2.81 7.90
N ARG A 258 19.69 -4.06 7.55
CA ARG A 258 18.94 -4.83 6.52
C ARG A 258 17.52 -5.17 6.98
N SER A 259 17.35 -5.58 8.23
CA SER A 259 16.05 -5.88 8.81
C SER A 259 15.17 -4.62 8.88
N PHE A 260 15.73 -3.48 9.28
CA PHE A 260 15.02 -2.21 9.28
C PHE A 260 14.61 -1.79 7.86
N LEU A 261 15.51 -1.89 6.87
CA LEU A 261 15.16 -1.60 5.47
C LEU A 261 14.00 -2.47 4.97
N ALA A 262 14.05 -3.78 5.22
CA ALA A 262 13.00 -4.72 4.83
C ALA A 262 11.68 -4.41 5.55
N TRP A 263 11.74 -4.17 6.87
CA TRP A 263 10.57 -3.87 7.68
C TRP A 263 9.93 -2.54 7.30
N THR A 264 10.71 -1.47 7.12
CA THR A 264 10.20 -0.15 6.69
C THR A 264 9.62 -0.20 5.28
N PHE A 265 10.26 -0.93 4.35
CA PHE A 265 9.71 -1.16 3.01
C PHE A 265 8.30 -1.78 3.08
N LEU A 266 8.11 -2.79 3.92
CA LEU A 266 6.80 -3.43 4.09
C LEU A 266 5.81 -2.54 4.85
N PHE A 267 6.27 -1.82 5.89
CA PHE A 267 5.44 -0.92 6.69
C PHE A 267 4.81 0.19 5.83
N LEU A 268 5.60 0.83 4.95
CA LEU A 268 5.12 1.87 4.03
C LEU A 268 4.03 1.35 3.07
N GLN A 269 3.94 0.04 2.87
CA GLN A 269 2.94 -0.59 2.00
C GLN A 269 1.65 -1.00 2.73
N ILE A 270 1.58 -0.87 4.06
CA ILE A 270 0.36 -1.20 4.85
C ILE A 270 -0.76 -0.21 4.60
N GLY A 271 -0.50 1.09 4.78
CA GLY A 271 -1.44 2.18 4.49
C GLY A 271 -1.08 2.84 3.18
N PRO A 272 -1.13 2.10 2.07
CA PRO A 272 -0.23 2.18 0.91
C PRO A 272 0.19 3.62 0.62
N VAL A 273 1.40 3.98 1.07
CA VAL A 273 1.96 5.31 0.84
C VAL A 273 2.41 5.37 -0.60
N TYR A 274 1.62 6.05 -1.44
CA TYR A 274 1.85 6.08 -2.87
C TYR A 274 3.23 6.65 -3.22
N TYR A 275 3.85 6.11 -4.28
CA TYR A 275 5.22 6.47 -4.69
C TYR A 275 5.45 7.97 -4.86
N HIS A 276 4.46 8.72 -5.36
CA HIS A 276 4.54 10.18 -5.52
C HIS A 276 4.56 10.92 -4.17
N LEU A 277 3.96 10.35 -3.12
CA LEU A 277 3.95 10.93 -1.78
C LEU A 277 5.26 10.63 -1.02
N LEU A 278 5.99 9.59 -1.42
CA LEU A 278 7.31 9.29 -0.84
C LEU A 278 8.40 10.25 -1.34
N VAL A 279 8.20 10.94 -2.46
CA VAL A 279 9.13 11.97 -2.98
C VAL A 279 9.39 13.08 -1.95
N PRO A 280 8.37 13.79 -1.42
CA PRO A 280 8.58 14.84 -0.43
C PRO A 280 9.18 14.30 0.88
N VAL A 281 8.87 13.05 1.26
CA VAL A 281 9.50 12.40 2.42
C VAL A 281 11.01 12.23 2.19
N MET A 282 11.41 11.68 1.05
CA MET A 282 12.82 11.50 0.69
C MET A 282 13.56 12.84 0.63
N LEU A 283 12.96 13.87 0.04
CA LEU A 283 13.52 15.24 0.00
C LEU A 283 13.76 15.78 1.40
N VAL A 284 12.79 15.66 2.31
CA VAL A 284 12.93 16.15 3.69
C VAL A 284 13.96 15.33 4.47
N LEU A 285 13.95 14.00 4.36
CA LEU A 285 14.90 13.11 5.05
C LEU A 285 16.35 13.33 4.61
N VAL A 286 16.61 13.67 3.35
CA VAL A 286 17.97 13.87 2.83
C VAL A 286 18.40 15.33 2.91
N GLY A 287 17.49 16.26 2.58
CA GLY A 287 17.81 17.65 2.32
C GLY A 287 17.79 18.56 3.54
N THR A 288 17.03 18.23 4.59
CA THR A 288 16.97 19.09 5.78
C THR A 288 18.26 19.03 6.59
N ALA A 289 18.65 20.17 7.15
CA ALA A 289 19.86 20.25 7.95
C ALA A 289 19.72 19.44 9.25
N THR A 290 20.84 18.88 9.72
CA THR A 290 20.87 18.02 10.91
C THR A 290 21.07 18.84 12.20
N GLY A 291 20.64 18.29 13.33
CA GLY A 291 20.76 18.94 14.66
C GLY A 291 22.15 19.44 15.03
N GLN A 292 23.22 18.76 14.61
CA GLN A 292 24.60 19.25 14.79
C GLN A 292 24.84 20.64 14.17
N LYS A 293 24.23 20.93 13.01
CA LYS A 293 24.35 22.24 12.35
C LYS A 293 23.51 23.33 13.03
N PHE A 294 22.49 22.96 13.79
CA PHE A 294 21.70 23.88 14.59
C PHE A 294 22.31 24.17 15.97
N ALA A 295 23.20 23.30 16.45
CA ALA A 295 23.93 23.46 17.71
C ALA A 295 25.20 24.33 17.61
N ASP A 296 25.73 24.55 16.40
CA ASP A 296 26.99 25.26 16.16
C ASP A 296 26.77 26.75 15.77
N GLN A 297 27.85 27.55 15.78
CA GLN A 297 27.94 29.00 15.56
C GLN A 297 26.82 29.67 14.72
N SER A 298 26.48 30.91 15.06
CA SER A 298 25.35 31.68 14.47
C SER A 298 25.24 31.67 12.94
N ARG A 299 26.36 31.68 12.20
CA ARG A 299 26.38 31.60 10.73
C ARG A 299 25.98 30.22 10.20
N VAL A 300 26.43 29.13 10.81
CA VAL A 300 26.10 27.76 10.41
C VAL A 300 24.63 27.48 10.65
N ARG A 301 24.10 27.90 11.81
CA ARG A 301 22.68 27.80 12.15
C ARG A 301 21.79 28.57 11.16
N ARG A 302 22.18 29.78 10.75
CA ARG A 302 21.42 30.55 9.74
C ARG A 302 21.38 29.81 8.40
N ARG A 303 22.49 29.25 7.93
CA ARG A 303 22.54 28.46 6.70
C ARG A 303 21.67 27.20 6.79
N ALA A 304 21.72 26.50 7.93
CA ALA A 304 20.90 25.32 8.20
C ALA A 304 19.39 25.64 8.14
N PHE A 305 18.98 26.77 8.71
CA PHE A 305 17.60 27.24 8.65
C PHE A 305 17.11 27.44 7.21
N TRP A 306 17.85 28.20 6.39
CA TRP A 306 17.46 28.48 5.00
C TRP A 306 17.52 27.25 4.10
N GLN A 307 18.48 26.34 4.34
CA GLN A 307 18.53 25.05 3.67
C GLN A 307 17.26 24.24 3.94
N THR A 308 16.88 24.09 5.21
CA THR A 308 15.65 23.37 5.58
C THR A 308 14.42 24.06 5.02
N LEU A 309 14.35 25.40 5.06
CA LEU A 309 13.24 26.15 4.50
C LEU A 309 13.08 25.88 2.99
N GLY A 310 14.16 25.97 2.21
CA GLY A 310 14.12 25.70 0.76
C GLY A 310 13.68 24.27 0.44
N VAL A 311 14.15 23.28 1.22
CA VAL A 311 13.74 21.88 1.06
C VAL A 311 12.26 21.69 1.41
N VAL A 312 11.78 22.31 2.49
CA VAL A 312 10.37 22.26 2.89
C VAL A 312 9.50 22.91 1.81
N THR A 313 9.87 24.07 1.29
CA THR A 313 9.14 24.74 0.20
C THR A 313 9.04 23.85 -1.04
N LEU A 314 10.15 23.23 -1.48
CA LEU A 314 10.15 22.35 -2.65
C LEU A 314 9.31 21.09 -2.42
N ALA A 315 9.47 20.43 -1.26
CA ALA A 315 8.69 19.25 -0.90
C ALA A 315 7.19 19.58 -0.74
N SER A 316 6.86 20.75 -0.19
CA SER A 316 5.49 21.25 -0.09
C SER A 316 4.88 21.60 -1.44
N ALA A 317 5.63 22.19 -2.36
CA ALA A 317 5.14 22.44 -3.72
C ALA A 317 4.76 21.11 -4.41
N TRP A 318 5.62 20.09 -4.29
CA TRP A 318 5.30 18.75 -4.77
C TRP A 318 4.06 18.14 -4.08
N ALA A 319 3.93 18.27 -2.76
CA ALA A 319 2.74 17.82 -2.03
C ALA A 319 1.47 18.57 -2.49
N GLY A 320 1.59 19.85 -2.85
CA GLY A 320 0.54 20.72 -3.39
C GLY A 320 -0.16 20.15 -4.62
N ILE A 321 0.62 19.60 -5.55
CA ILE A 321 0.12 18.93 -6.77
C ILE A 321 -0.11 17.41 -6.58
N SER A 322 -0.13 16.94 -5.33
CA SER A 322 -0.32 15.52 -5.01
C SER A 322 -1.67 15.26 -4.34
N ARG A 323 -1.80 15.70 -3.08
CA ARG A 323 -2.97 15.44 -2.23
C ARG A 323 -3.08 16.47 -1.12
N VAL A 324 -4.30 16.95 -0.87
CA VAL A 324 -4.59 17.95 0.17
C VAL A 324 -4.17 17.48 1.57
N ASN A 325 -4.41 16.21 1.91
CA ASN A 325 -4.03 15.67 3.22
C ASN A 325 -2.50 15.63 3.46
N TRP A 326 -1.69 15.85 2.42
CA TRP A 326 -0.22 15.91 2.50
C TRP A 326 0.35 17.32 2.59
N PHE A 327 -0.47 18.37 2.43
CA PHE A 327 0.00 19.77 2.47
C PHE A 327 0.81 20.12 3.73
N PRO A 328 0.39 19.74 4.95
CA PRO A 328 1.15 20.09 6.15
C PRO A 328 2.38 19.19 6.39
N LEU A 329 2.46 18.02 5.73
CA LEU A 329 3.41 16.98 6.13
C LEU A 329 4.88 17.37 5.96
N PRO A 330 5.35 17.99 4.85
CA PRO A 330 6.77 18.34 4.72
C PRO A 330 7.28 19.26 5.83
N GLY A 331 6.47 20.26 6.20
CA GLY A 331 6.77 21.17 7.32
C GLY A 331 6.76 20.47 8.67
N MET A 332 5.73 19.65 8.95
CA MET A 332 5.64 18.87 10.19
C MET A 332 6.78 17.85 10.32
N LEU A 333 7.19 17.22 9.21
CA LEU A 333 8.29 16.26 9.18
C LEU A 333 9.63 16.94 9.46
N ALA A 334 9.91 18.07 8.81
CA ALA A 334 11.12 18.86 9.07
C ALA A 334 11.15 19.38 10.52
N ALA A 335 10.01 19.86 11.04
CA ALA A 335 9.87 20.27 12.43
C ALA A 335 10.14 19.12 13.40
N THR A 336 9.61 17.92 13.11
CA THR A 336 9.82 16.72 13.93
C THR A 336 11.28 16.31 13.96
N LEU A 337 11.97 16.34 12.82
CA LEU A 337 13.40 16.07 12.74
C LEU A 337 14.22 17.08 13.56
N TYR A 338 13.91 18.37 13.46
CA TYR A 338 14.56 19.40 14.28
C TYR A 338 14.30 19.18 15.77
N LEU A 339 13.06 18.89 16.15
CA LEU A 339 12.68 18.61 17.54
C LEU A 339 13.31 17.32 18.06
N LEU A 340 13.68 16.35 17.23
CA LEU A 340 14.35 15.13 17.67
C LEU A 340 15.87 15.29 17.71
N GLU A 341 16.45 16.04 16.77
CA GLU A 341 17.91 16.16 16.61
C GLU A 341 18.53 17.35 17.35
N THR A 342 17.73 18.33 17.79
CA THR A 342 18.22 19.53 18.48
C THR A 342 17.86 19.46 19.95
N HIS A 343 18.82 19.73 20.84
CA HIS A 343 18.56 19.83 22.26
C HIS A 343 17.87 21.16 22.60
N PHE A 344 17.05 21.14 23.63
CA PHE A 344 16.40 22.31 24.19
C PHE A 344 17.33 22.99 25.22
N GLN A 345 18.06 24.02 24.78
CA GLN A 345 18.84 24.90 25.68
C GLN A 345 18.49 26.39 25.50
N GLU A 346 17.68 26.73 24.50
CA GLU A 346 17.39 28.13 24.20
C GLU A 346 16.32 28.71 25.13
N ARG A 347 16.75 29.63 25.99
CA ARG A 347 15.86 30.59 26.64
C ARG A 347 15.96 31.92 25.89
N PRO A 348 14.84 32.53 25.49
CA PRO A 348 13.45 32.12 25.69
C PRO A 348 12.95 31.00 24.73
N VAL A 349 11.96 30.22 25.18
CA VAL A 349 11.38 29.05 24.49
C VAL A 349 10.97 29.34 23.04
N TRP A 350 10.46 30.54 22.76
CA TRP A 350 10.03 30.90 21.41
C TRP A 350 11.17 30.84 20.38
N LYS A 351 12.43 31.09 20.76
CA LYS A 351 13.56 30.97 19.83
C LYS A 351 13.78 29.53 19.35
N TYR A 352 13.48 28.56 20.21
CA TYR A 352 13.53 27.15 19.88
C TYR A 352 12.39 26.72 18.95
N ILE A 353 11.17 27.24 19.17
CA ILE A 353 9.98 26.87 18.38
C ILE A 353 9.87 27.68 17.07
N LEU A 354 10.49 28.86 16.99
CA LEU A 354 10.34 29.74 15.83
C LEU A 354 10.78 29.07 14.52
N PRO A 355 11.92 28.36 14.42
CA PRO A 355 12.30 27.65 13.20
C PRO A 355 11.25 26.63 12.71
N PRO A 356 10.83 25.63 13.51
CA PRO A 356 9.80 24.69 13.08
C PRO A 356 8.45 25.36 12.80
N ALA A 357 8.07 26.40 13.55
CA ALA A 357 6.86 27.16 13.29
C ALA A 357 6.89 27.84 11.92
N ILE A 358 8.02 28.45 11.53
CA ILE A 358 8.18 29.07 10.21
C ILE A 358 8.11 28.02 9.10
N TRP A 359 8.78 26.87 9.25
CA TRP A 359 8.74 25.83 8.21
C TRP A 359 7.33 25.29 7.98
N ILE A 360 6.53 25.12 9.05
CA ILE A 360 5.12 24.72 8.93
C ILE A 360 4.30 25.85 8.29
N ALA A 361 4.48 27.08 8.77
CA ALA A 361 3.77 28.26 8.28
C ALA A 361 4.09 28.60 6.81
N VAL A 362 5.28 28.24 6.31
CA VAL A 362 5.64 28.40 4.89
C VAL A 362 5.24 27.18 4.07
N GLY A 363 5.37 25.97 4.62
CA GLY A 363 5.08 24.73 3.92
C GLY A 363 3.62 24.60 3.49
N GLY A 364 2.66 24.97 4.35
CA GLY A 364 1.23 24.93 4.01
C GLY A 364 0.86 25.85 2.84
N PRO A 365 1.16 27.17 2.93
CA PRO A 365 0.96 28.11 1.83
C PRO A 365 1.72 27.75 0.55
N ALA A 366 2.93 27.19 0.63
CA ALA A 366 3.66 26.74 -0.55
C ALA A 366 2.91 25.59 -1.27
N ALA A 367 2.32 24.66 -0.53
CA ALA A 367 1.50 23.59 -1.12
C ALA A 367 0.22 24.16 -1.76
N LEU A 368 -0.48 25.06 -1.07
CA LEU A 368 -1.67 25.73 -1.60
C LEU A 368 -1.36 26.56 -2.85
N ALA A 369 -0.28 27.35 -2.82
CA ALA A 369 0.15 28.15 -3.96
C ALA A 369 0.52 27.26 -5.15
N SER A 370 1.17 26.12 -4.92
CA SER A 370 1.48 25.18 -5.99
C SER A 370 0.22 24.51 -6.56
N GLN A 371 -0.77 24.18 -5.74
CA GLN A 371 -2.06 23.67 -6.21
C GLN A 371 -2.82 24.71 -7.03
N ALA A 372 -2.88 25.96 -6.54
CA ALA A 372 -3.54 27.06 -7.23
C ALA A 372 -2.85 27.39 -8.56
N LEU A 373 -1.52 27.44 -8.58
CA LEU A 373 -0.74 27.64 -9.79
C LEU A 373 -0.98 26.51 -10.79
N TYR A 374 -1.01 25.26 -10.33
CA TYR A 374 -1.34 24.13 -11.19
C TYR A 374 -2.76 24.24 -11.76
N ALA A 375 -3.76 24.59 -10.95
CA ALA A 375 -5.13 24.77 -11.42
C ALA A 375 -5.21 25.82 -12.54
N LEU A 376 -4.54 26.96 -12.37
CA LEU A 376 -4.46 28.04 -13.37
C LEU A 376 -3.75 27.60 -14.66
N LEU A 377 -2.65 26.84 -14.55
CA LEU A 377 -1.84 26.43 -15.69
C LEU A 377 -2.36 25.18 -16.42
N SER A 378 -3.16 24.35 -15.74
CA SER A 378 -3.59 23.05 -16.27
C SER A 378 -4.64 23.16 -17.38
N GLY A 379 -5.39 24.27 -17.44
CA GLY A 379 -6.53 24.42 -18.34
C GLY A 379 -7.81 23.71 -17.87
N ASN A 380 -7.81 23.12 -16.68
CA ASN A 380 -9.03 22.54 -16.08
C ASN A 380 -9.85 23.59 -15.32
N PRO A 381 -11.19 23.45 -15.25
CA PRO A 381 -12.03 24.29 -14.40
C PRO A 381 -11.64 24.22 -12.92
N ALA A 382 -11.47 25.39 -12.28
CA ALA A 382 -11.00 25.48 -10.89
C ALA A 382 -11.88 24.71 -9.88
N ARG A 383 -13.20 24.66 -10.10
CA ARG A 383 -14.17 23.95 -9.24
C ARG A 383 -13.88 22.45 -9.13
N GLN A 384 -13.28 21.85 -10.16
CA GLN A 384 -12.98 20.42 -10.20
C GLN A 384 -11.88 20.03 -9.19
N PHE A 385 -11.03 20.97 -8.75
CA PHE A 385 -9.98 20.70 -7.76
C PHE A 385 -10.50 20.55 -6.33
N THR A 386 -11.77 20.89 -6.08
CA THR A 386 -12.37 20.94 -4.74
C THR A 386 -13.50 19.94 -4.53
N THR A 387 -13.79 19.05 -5.49
CA THR A 387 -14.91 18.08 -5.40
C THR A 387 -14.80 17.15 -4.19
N SER A 388 -13.58 16.77 -3.83
CA SER A 388 -13.35 15.96 -2.63
C SER A 388 -13.82 16.63 -1.33
N PHE A 389 -14.07 17.94 -1.29
CA PHE A 389 -14.60 18.64 -0.11
C PHE A 389 -16.12 18.58 0.02
N THR A 390 -16.85 18.25 -1.05
CA THR A 390 -18.33 18.21 -1.05
C THR A 390 -18.89 16.81 -0.89
N SER A 391 -18.05 15.78 -0.90
CA SER A 391 -18.46 14.37 -0.78
C SER A 391 -18.94 13.98 0.62
N ASP A 392 -19.89 13.05 0.69
CA ASP A 392 -20.52 12.56 1.93
C ASP A 392 -19.53 11.90 2.91
N LEU A 393 -19.83 12.04 4.21
CA LEU A 393 -19.09 11.41 5.32
C LEU A 393 -19.82 10.19 5.88
N LEU A 394 -19.23 9.03 5.67
CA LEU A 394 -19.69 7.69 6.05
C LEU A 394 -18.95 7.20 7.29
N TRP A 395 -19.26 7.78 8.45
CA TRP A 395 -18.57 7.50 9.73
C TRP A 395 -18.53 6.02 10.14
N TYR A 396 -19.50 5.23 9.70
CA TYR A 396 -19.54 3.80 9.98
C TYR A 396 -18.31 3.05 9.40
N ARG A 397 -17.63 3.61 8.38
CA ARG A 397 -16.41 3.04 7.79
C ARG A 397 -15.22 2.98 8.75
N LEU A 398 -15.27 3.76 9.82
CA LEU A 398 -14.25 3.71 10.87
C LEU A 398 -14.27 2.39 11.65
N LEU A 399 -15.43 1.75 11.76
CA LEU A 399 -15.61 0.47 12.45
C LEU A 399 -15.73 -0.69 11.44
N PRO A 400 -15.65 -1.97 11.87
CA PRO A 400 -15.80 -3.13 10.98
C PRO A 400 -17.03 -3.04 10.09
N ASN A 401 -16.84 -3.20 8.79
CA ASN A 401 -17.88 -3.10 7.77
C ASN A 401 -17.54 -3.97 6.55
N ALA A 402 -18.44 -4.06 5.57
CA ALA A 402 -18.25 -4.87 4.37
C ALA A 402 -17.05 -4.41 3.53
N THR A 403 -16.97 -3.10 3.25
CA THR A 403 -15.90 -2.49 2.44
C THR A 403 -14.51 -2.68 3.04
N TYR A 404 -14.38 -2.60 4.37
CA TYR A 404 -13.15 -2.92 5.07
C TYR A 404 -13.42 -3.74 6.34
N PRO A 405 -13.24 -5.07 6.31
CA PRO A 405 -13.65 -5.97 7.40
C PRO A 405 -13.08 -5.65 8.79
N LEU A 406 -11.88 -5.08 8.87
CA LEU A 406 -11.29 -4.66 10.15
C LEU A 406 -11.82 -3.30 10.64
N GLY A 407 -12.36 -2.47 9.74
CA GLY A 407 -12.61 -1.05 9.98
C GLY A 407 -11.31 -0.25 10.01
N VAL A 408 -11.38 1.03 9.62
CA VAL A 408 -10.19 1.90 9.56
C VAL A 408 -9.58 2.11 10.95
N LEU A 409 -10.40 2.37 11.97
CA LEU A 409 -9.95 2.70 13.32
C LEU A 409 -9.28 1.49 14.00
N PRO A 410 -9.88 0.28 14.06
CA PRO A 410 -9.18 -0.87 14.65
C PRO A 410 -7.90 -1.23 13.90
N ALA A 411 -7.90 -1.14 12.56
CA ALA A 411 -6.74 -1.46 11.75
C ALA A 411 -5.57 -0.48 12.01
N VAL A 412 -5.82 0.83 12.07
CA VAL A 412 -4.73 1.78 12.37
C VAL A 412 -4.23 1.63 13.80
N LEU A 413 -5.12 1.41 14.77
CA LEU A 413 -4.70 1.20 16.16
C LEU A 413 -3.82 -0.05 16.29
N LEU A 414 -4.14 -1.12 15.56
CA LEU A 414 -3.30 -2.30 15.46
C LEU A 414 -1.91 -1.95 14.91
N VAL A 415 -1.84 -1.25 13.76
CA VAL A 415 -0.57 -0.84 13.14
C VAL A 415 0.26 0.11 14.01
N THR A 416 -0.40 0.98 14.77
CA THR A 416 0.24 1.92 15.71
C THR A 416 0.73 1.24 16.98
N LEU A 417 0.09 0.15 17.42
CA LEU A 417 0.33 -0.47 18.72
C LEU A 417 1.82 -0.77 19.02
N PRO A 418 2.62 -1.38 18.11
CA PRO A 418 4.04 -1.61 18.37
C PRO A 418 4.81 -0.33 18.68
N PHE A 419 4.60 0.73 17.90
CA PHE A 419 5.23 2.01 18.14
C PHE A 419 4.69 2.67 19.41
N GLY A 420 3.38 2.60 19.66
CA GLY A 420 2.78 3.14 20.87
C GLY A 420 3.41 2.55 22.14
N LEU A 421 3.61 1.23 22.18
CA LEU A 421 4.27 0.55 23.29
C LEU A 421 5.74 0.96 23.43
N LEU A 422 6.49 0.99 22.33
CA LEU A 422 7.91 1.39 22.33
C LEU A 422 8.10 2.85 22.75
N ILE A 423 7.25 3.75 22.24
CA ILE A 423 7.25 5.17 22.59
C ILE A 423 6.91 5.34 24.07
N PHE A 424 5.88 4.63 24.57
CA PHE A 424 5.48 4.71 25.98
C PHE A 424 6.60 4.23 26.91
N GLU A 425 7.21 3.08 26.63
CA GLU A 425 8.32 2.52 27.40
C GLU A 425 9.54 3.47 27.38
N TRP A 426 9.87 3.99 26.20
CA TRP A 426 10.96 4.95 26.04
C TRP A 426 10.67 6.26 26.80
N MET A 427 9.45 6.80 26.73
CA MET A 427 9.07 8.01 27.47
C MET A 427 9.10 7.80 28.98
N ALA A 428 8.59 6.66 29.47
CA ALA A 428 8.60 6.33 30.89
C ALA A 428 10.02 6.31 31.48
N THR A 429 10.99 5.83 30.69
CA THR A 429 12.40 5.73 31.07
C THR A 429 13.19 7.03 30.86
N HIS A 430 12.80 7.86 29.87
CA HIS A 430 13.57 9.03 29.46
C HIS A 430 12.93 10.38 29.78
N ARG A 431 11.77 10.44 30.45
CA ARG A 431 11.04 11.69 30.75
C ARG A 431 11.86 12.81 31.39
N ALA A 432 12.91 12.47 32.14
CA ALA A 432 13.75 13.45 32.85
C ALA A 432 14.80 14.14 31.95
N TYR A 433 15.06 13.59 30.75
CA TYR A 433 16.14 14.03 29.86
C TYR A 433 15.67 14.85 28.67
N TYR A 434 14.35 15.01 28.51
CA TYR A 434 13.74 15.68 27.38
C TYR A 434 12.63 16.61 27.87
N HIS A 435 12.57 17.81 27.30
CA HIS A 435 11.61 18.82 27.67
C HIS A 435 10.21 18.48 27.12
N LEU A 436 9.19 18.65 27.95
CA LEU A 436 7.80 18.31 27.64
C LEU A 436 7.31 18.89 26.30
N ILE A 437 7.76 20.11 25.98
CA ILE A 437 7.35 20.81 24.75
C ILE A 437 7.64 20.03 23.47
N ARG A 438 8.75 19.25 23.43
CA ARG A 438 9.12 18.44 22.27
C ARG A 438 8.09 17.34 22.05
N TYR A 439 7.69 16.67 23.13
CA TYR A 439 6.64 15.64 23.10
C TYR A 439 5.28 16.22 22.78
N SER A 440 4.92 17.36 23.36
CA SER A 440 3.65 18.01 23.10
C SER A 440 3.52 18.38 21.62
N ILE A 441 4.54 18.98 21.02
CA ILE A 441 4.47 19.39 19.60
C ILE A 441 4.40 18.17 18.68
N ILE A 442 5.26 17.15 18.86
CA ILE A 442 5.24 15.93 18.03
C ILE A 442 3.90 15.19 18.22
N GLY A 443 3.40 15.10 19.45
CA GLY A 443 2.11 14.51 19.78
C GLY A 443 0.95 15.26 19.12
N THR A 444 0.99 16.59 19.09
CA THR A 444 0.01 17.41 18.38
C THR A 444 0.04 17.14 16.88
N PHE A 445 1.22 17.01 16.25
CA PHE A 445 1.31 16.68 14.82
C PHE A 445 0.73 15.31 14.52
N LEU A 446 1.08 14.29 15.31
CA LEU A 446 0.54 12.94 15.16
C LEU A 446 -0.98 12.93 15.36
N CYS A 447 -1.50 13.64 16.37
CA CYS A 447 -2.94 13.75 16.62
C CYS A 447 -3.68 14.43 15.47
N ALA A 448 -3.15 15.55 14.96
CA ALA A 448 -3.75 16.28 13.85
C ALA A 448 -3.82 15.44 12.56
N LEU A 449 -2.73 14.75 12.22
CA LEU A 449 -2.69 13.87 11.04
C LEU A 449 -3.57 12.63 11.23
N PHE A 450 -3.65 12.08 12.44
CA PHE A 450 -4.52 10.96 12.76
C PHE A 450 -5.99 11.32 12.59
N LEU A 451 -6.44 12.38 13.28
CA LEU A 451 -7.83 12.84 13.21
C LEU A 451 -8.22 13.28 11.80
N GLY A 452 -7.39 14.09 11.14
CA GLY A 452 -7.63 14.51 9.76
C GLY A 452 -7.72 13.33 8.80
N GLY A 453 -6.84 12.35 8.96
CA GLY A 453 -6.86 11.13 8.17
C GLY A 453 -8.11 10.26 8.43
N LEU A 454 -8.64 10.21 9.67
CA LEU A 454 -9.91 9.52 9.96
C LEU A 454 -11.09 10.20 9.26
N VAL A 455 -11.14 11.54 9.26
CA VAL A 455 -12.18 12.30 8.55
C VAL A 455 -12.14 11.99 7.05
N VAL A 456 -10.95 12.00 6.44
CA VAL A 456 -10.80 11.67 5.01
C VAL A 456 -11.16 10.20 4.74
N SER A 457 -10.82 9.29 5.65
CA SER A 457 -11.20 7.87 5.53
C SER A 457 -12.70 7.63 5.60
N ALA A 458 -13.45 8.52 6.25
CA ALA A 458 -14.90 8.44 6.32
C ALA A 458 -15.57 8.92 5.03
N LYS A 459 -14.89 9.68 4.15
CA LYS A 459 -15.51 10.17 2.92
C LYS A 459 -15.89 9.01 1.97
N ILE A 460 -16.98 9.18 1.23
CA ILE A 460 -17.29 8.33 0.08
C ILE A 460 -16.08 8.30 -0.88
N GLY A 461 -15.75 7.12 -1.41
CA GLY A 461 -14.48 6.82 -2.09
C GLY A 461 -13.31 6.44 -1.16
N GLY A 462 -13.44 6.66 0.16
CA GLY A 462 -12.44 6.38 1.18
C GLY A 462 -12.69 5.11 2.01
N GLY A 463 -11.84 4.83 2.99
CA GLY A 463 -12.14 3.86 4.05
C GLY A 463 -12.05 2.37 3.70
N SER A 464 -11.61 2.02 2.50
CA SER A 464 -11.37 0.63 2.07
C SER A 464 -10.05 0.02 2.55
N ASN A 465 -9.15 0.86 3.08
CA ASN A 465 -7.87 0.49 3.67
C ASN A 465 -7.30 1.72 4.43
N LEU A 466 -6.02 1.66 4.82
CA LEU A 466 -5.36 2.71 5.62
C LEU A 466 -4.69 3.84 4.79
N HIS A 467 -4.92 3.94 3.48
CA HIS A 467 -4.20 4.88 2.62
C HIS A 467 -4.46 6.37 2.92
N ASN A 468 -5.57 6.73 3.58
CA ASN A 468 -5.80 8.12 3.98
C ASN A 468 -5.07 8.50 5.28
N LEU A 469 -4.49 7.51 5.98
CA LEU A 469 -3.64 7.68 7.16
C LEU A 469 -2.14 7.62 6.80
N ASP A 470 -1.81 7.64 5.52
CA ASP A 470 -0.44 7.57 4.99
C ASP A 470 0.50 8.64 5.58
N ALA A 471 0.04 9.89 5.73
CA ALA A 471 0.82 10.97 6.34
C ALA A 471 1.07 10.73 7.84
N TYR A 472 0.05 10.28 8.58
CA TYR A 472 0.17 9.92 9.99
C TYR A 472 1.16 8.76 10.20
N LEU A 473 0.99 7.67 9.44
CA LEU A 473 1.85 6.49 9.52
C LEU A 473 3.30 6.82 9.15
N THR A 474 3.51 7.70 8.17
CA THR A 474 4.85 8.18 7.78
C THR A 474 5.51 8.97 8.91
N LEU A 475 4.78 9.90 9.54
CA LEU A 475 5.33 10.68 10.65
C LEU A 475 5.60 9.80 11.88
N LEU A 476 4.69 8.86 12.18
CA LEU A 476 4.84 7.87 13.25
C LEU A 476 6.06 6.99 13.03
N LEU A 477 6.28 6.51 11.81
CA LEU A 477 7.45 5.73 11.42
C LEU A 477 8.75 6.51 11.70
N VAL A 478 8.83 7.77 11.25
CA VAL A 478 10.03 8.59 11.44
C VAL A 478 10.26 8.88 12.92
N ALA A 479 9.26 9.38 13.64
CA ALA A 479 9.37 9.67 15.07
C ALA A 479 9.70 8.41 15.87
N GLY A 480 8.98 7.32 15.64
CA GLY A 480 9.20 6.04 16.32
C GLY A 480 10.59 5.46 16.04
N ALA A 481 11.09 5.53 14.79
CA ALA A 481 12.42 5.03 14.45
C ALA A 481 13.53 5.81 15.17
N TYR A 482 13.41 7.14 15.31
CA TYR A 482 14.38 7.93 16.10
C TYR A 482 14.47 7.46 17.55
N LEU A 483 13.35 7.11 18.15
CA LEU A 483 13.30 6.66 19.54
C LEU A 483 13.83 5.23 19.68
N VAL A 484 13.45 4.32 18.77
CA VAL A 484 13.93 2.92 18.75
C VAL A 484 15.44 2.81 18.55
N PHE A 485 16.03 3.69 17.74
CA PHE A 485 17.48 3.67 17.49
C PHE A 485 18.27 4.62 18.38
N ASP A 486 17.64 5.22 19.40
CA ASP A 486 18.24 6.18 20.32
C ASP A 486 18.99 7.31 19.60
N LYS A 487 18.32 7.89 18.60
CA LYS A 487 18.84 8.99 17.76
C LYS A 487 18.25 10.34 18.13
N ALA A 488 17.32 10.38 19.08
CA ALA A 488 16.88 11.63 19.67
C ALA A 488 18.00 12.21 20.55
N VAL A 489 18.30 13.50 20.38
CA VAL A 489 19.32 14.19 21.18
C VAL A 489 18.68 14.64 22.50
N SER A 490 19.26 14.25 23.63
CA SER A 490 18.78 14.61 24.97
C SER A 490 19.10 16.06 25.35
N ASP A 491 18.26 16.67 26.19
CA ASP A 491 18.45 18.03 26.70
C ASP A 491 19.41 18.08 27.89
N ARG A 492 19.60 16.93 28.54
CA ARG A 492 20.52 16.72 29.67
C ARG A 492 21.46 15.56 29.36
N PRO A 493 22.67 15.54 29.94
CA PRO A 493 23.57 14.40 29.83
C PRO A 493 22.85 13.13 30.30
N LEU A 494 22.83 12.10 29.46
CA LEU A 494 22.39 10.78 29.87
C LEU A 494 23.39 10.21 30.89
N PRO A 495 22.95 9.40 31.87
CA PRO A 495 23.86 8.72 32.78
C PRO A 495 24.83 7.87 31.97
N GLN A 496 26.14 7.98 32.23
CA GLN A 496 27.11 7.14 31.52
C GLN A 496 26.82 5.66 31.80
N PRO A 497 26.69 4.82 30.77
CA PRO A 497 26.57 3.38 30.99
C PRO A 497 27.85 2.87 31.66
N LYS A 498 27.70 2.08 32.74
CA LYS A 498 28.84 1.39 33.38
C LYS A 498 29.59 0.58 32.31
N ALA A 499 30.92 0.63 32.36
CA ALA A 499 31.84 0.26 31.27
C ALA A 499 31.79 -1.20 30.74
N SER A 500 30.86 -2.06 31.18
CA SER A 500 30.73 -3.45 30.72
C SER A 500 29.71 -3.66 29.58
N THR A 501 28.93 -2.65 29.18
CA THR A 501 27.94 -2.74 28.08
C THR A 501 28.30 -1.81 26.92
N ARG A 502 29.51 -1.98 26.38
CA ARG A 502 30.02 -1.19 25.23
C ARG A 502 29.50 -1.66 23.87
N GLU A 503 28.59 -2.64 23.83
CA GLU A 503 27.76 -2.86 22.66
C GLU A 503 26.56 -1.93 22.74
N ALA A 504 26.61 -0.83 22.01
CA ALA A 504 25.46 0.04 21.76
C ALA A 504 24.35 -0.78 21.08
N ILE A 505 23.46 -1.34 21.89
CA ILE A 505 22.23 -2.02 21.47
C ILE A 505 21.12 -1.08 21.92
N ALA A 506 20.63 -0.20 21.02
CA ALA A 506 19.36 -0.44 20.34
C ALA A 506 18.39 -1.17 21.28
N VAL A 507 17.54 -0.43 22.02
CA VAL A 507 16.55 -0.94 23.00
C VAL A 507 16.87 -2.36 23.50
N PRO A 508 17.46 -2.55 24.69
CA PRO A 508 17.93 -3.86 25.13
C PRO A 508 16.82 -4.90 24.92
N LEU A 509 17.04 -5.80 23.95
CA LEU A 509 16.17 -6.93 23.61
C LEU A 509 16.14 -8.00 24.73
N GLN A 510 16.44 -7.59 25.96
CA GLN A 510 16.35 -8.35 27.19
C GLN A 510 15.35 -7.62 28.09
N GLY A 511 14.06 -8.00 28.00
CA GLY A 511 12.99 -7.41 28.79
C GLY A 511 11.69 -7.16 28.01
N THR A 512 10.88 -6.23 28.53
CA THR A 512 9.54 -5.82 28.07
C THR A 512 9.48 -5.33 26.61
N ALA A 513 10.57 -4.77 26.09
CA ALA A 513 10.68 -4.28 24.72
C ALA A 513 10.73 -5.36 23.62
N THR A 514 10.92 -6.64 23.98
CA THR A 514 10.90 -7.76 23.02
C THR A 514 9.53 -7.97 22.38
N MET A 515 8.46 -7.80 23.15
CA MET A 515 7.08 -8.03 22.70
C MET A 515 6.65 -7.03 21.62
N PRO A 516 6.87 -5.70 21.77
CA PRO A 516 6.57 -4.74 20.71
C PRO A 516 7.32 -5.00 19.39
N VAL A 517 8.58 -5.43 19.45
CA VAL A 517 9.36 -5.77 18.24
C VAL A 517 8.78 -6.99 17.53
N VAL A 518 8.42 -8.03 18.29
CA VAL A 518 7.74 -9.21 17.74
C VAL A 518 6.40 -8.81 17.12
N LEU A 519 5.61 -7.97 17.80
CA LEU A 519 4.34 -7.48 17.28
C LEU A 519 4.53 -6.67 15.99
N ALA A 520 5.54 -5.80 15.91
CA ALA A 520 5.88 -5.04 14.70
C ALA A 520 6.19 -5.95 13.52
N LEU A 521 6.88 -7.08 13.75
CA LEU A 521 7.16 -8.07 12.71
C LEU A 521 5.89 -8.81 12.27
N LEU A 522 5.09 -9.28 13.25
CA LEU A 522 3.89 -10.06 12.97
C LEU A 522 2.80 -9.26 12.27
N ILE A 523 2.59 -8.00 12.65
CA ILE A 523 1.61 -7.12 12.03
C ILE A 523 1.98 -6.85 10.57
N VAL A 524 3.23 -6.50 10.31
CA VAL A 524 3.70 -6.24 8.94
C VAL A 524 3.58 -7.51 8.09
N ALA A 525 3.91 -8.68 8.63
CA ALA A 525 3.70 -9.95 7.94
C ALA A 525 2.20 -10.17 7.66
N PHE A 526 1.33 -10.03 8.66
CA PHE A 526 -0.11 -10.22 8.50
C PHE A 526 -0.71 -9.38 7.36
N PHE A 527 -0.46 -8.07 7.35
CA PHE A 527 -0.96 -7.18 6.27
C PHE A 527 -0.33 -7.47 4.91
N THR A 528 0.92 -7.93 4.89
CA THR A 528 1.58 -8.33 3.65
C THR A 528 0.89 -9.54 3.04
N LEU A 529 0.55 -10.55 3.86
CA LEU A 529 -0.03 -11.82 3.42
C LEU A 529 -1.49 -11.73 2.98
N THR A 530 -2.24 -10.81 3.57
CA THR A 530 -3.61 -10.53 3.17
C THR A 530 -3.68 -9.68 1.89
N SER A 531 -2.55 -9.21 1.39
CA SER A 531 -2.46 -8.51 0.10
C SER A 531 -2.18 -9.45 -1.07
N GLY A 532 -2.59 -9.04 -2.27
CA GLY A 532 -2.40 -9.78 -3.52
C GLY A 532 -3.57 -10.71 -3.85
N GLU A 533 -4.02 -10.61 -5.09
CA GLU A 533 -5.10 -11.41 -5.67
C GLU A 533 -4.58 -12.26 -6.83
N SER A 534 -5.22 -13.41 -7.04
CA SER A 534 -4.94 -14.27 -8.20
C SER A 534 -5.56 -13.64 -9.44
N ILE A 535 -4.73 -13.05 -10.32
CA ILE A 535 -5.20 -12.56 -11.62
C ILE A 535 -5.35 -13.75 -12.58
N ARG A 536 -6.56 -13.91 -13.12
CA ARG A 536 -6.86 -14.90 -14.16
C ARG A 536 -7.23 -14.17 -15.43
N LEU A 537 -6.33 -14.24 -16.40
CA LEU A 537 -6.57 -13.68 -17.71
C LEU A 537 -7.32 -14.70 -18.59
N PRO A 538 -8.20 -14.23 -19.47
CA PRO A 538 -8.79 -15.06 -20.52
C PRO A 538 -7.74 -15.69 -21.44
N ALA A 539 -8.17 -16.68 -22.23
CA ALA A 539 -7.34 -17.23 -23.29
C ALA A 539 -6.96 -16.15 -24.33
N SER A 540 -5.76 -16.27 -24.90
CA SER A 540 -5.25 -15.35 -25.92
C SER A 540 -6.18 -15.25 -27.13
N GLU A 541 -6.74 -16.36 -27.57
CA GLU A 541 -7.60 -16.42 -28.76
C GLU A 541 -8.90 -15.66 -28.54
N LEU A 542 -9.54 -15.84 -27.37
CA LEU A 542 -10.75 -15.10 -27.01
C LEU A 542 -10.47 -13.60 -26.93
N THR A 543 -9.34 -13.24 -26.33
CA THR A 543 -8.92 -11.84 -26.16
C THR A 543 -8.70 -11.15 -27.50
N GLN A 544 -8.01 -11.81 -28.44
CA GLN A 544 -7.74 -11.24 -29.77
C GLN A 544 -9.01 -11.13 -30.60
N ARG A 545 -9.87 -12.16 -30.60
CA ARG A 545 -11.16 -12.10 -31.30
C ARG A 545 -12.01 -10.91 -30.85
N PHE A 546 -12.15 -10.73 -29.54
CA PHE A 546 -12.91 -9.60 -29.00
C PHE A 546 -12.29 -8.25 -29.36
N LEU A 547 -10.95 -8.15 -29.33
CA LEU A 547 -10.25 -6.92 -29.73
C LEU A 547 -10.44 -6.60 -31.21
N ASP A 548 -10.42 -7.60 -32.09
CA ASP A 548 -10.65 -7.44 -33.52
C ASP A 548 -12.11 -7.04 -33.82
N GLU A 549 -13.08 -7.64 -33.13
CA GLU A 549 -14.49 -7.25 -33.21
C GLU A 549 -14.70 -5.80 -32.75
N LEU A 550 -14.10 -5.42 -31.61
CA LEU A 550 -14.11 -4.05 -31.11
C LEU A 550 -13.50 -3.08 -32.14
N ARG A 551 -12.35 -3.42 -32.72
CA ARG A 551 -11.68 -2.58 -33.74
C ARG A 551 -12.58 -2.37 -34.96
N ASN A 552 -13.22 -3.43 -35.44
CA ASN A 552 -14.11 -3.34 -36.60
C ASN A 552 -15.32 -2.44 -36.33
N MET A 553 -15.98 -2.62 -35.18
CA MET A 553 -17.16 -1.82 -34.81
C MET A 553 -16.82 -0.34 -34.59
N VAL A 554 -15.76 -0.06 -33.82
CA VAL A 554 -15.31 1.32 -33.59
C VAL A 554 -14.90 1.98 -34.90
N GLY A 555 -14.16 1.27 -35.76
CA GLY A 555 -13.76 1.76 -37.07
C GLY A 555 -14.96 2.05 -37.99
N GLN A 556 -16.03 1.25 -37.94
CA GLN A 556 -17.26 1.53 -38.69
C GLN A 556 -18.00 2.75 -38.16
N ALA A 557 -18.13 2.89 -36.83
CA ALA A 557 -18.78 4.05 -36.20
C ALA A 557 -18.06 5.37 -36.58
N VAL A 558 -16.73 5.38 -36.52
CA VAL A 558 -15.92 6.56 -36.88
C VAL A 558 -15.99 6.85 -38.38
N LYS A 559 -15.94 5.84 -39.26
CA LYS A 559 -16.11 6.02 -40.72
C LYS A 559 -17.49 6.57 -41.08
N GLY A 560 -18.52 6.27 -40.29
CA GLY A 560 -19.85 6.87 -40.40
C GLY A 560 -19.94 8.31 -39.90
N GLY A 561 -18.85 8.90 -39.40
CA GLY A 561 -18.80 10.25 -38.84
C GLY A 561 -19.25 10.35 -37.37
N GLY A 562 -19.44 9.21 -36.69
CA GLY A 562 -19.89 9.17 -35.30
C GLY A 562 -18.76 9.30 -34.28
N GLU A 563 -19.06 9.92 -33.13
CA GLU A 563 -18.15 9.97 -31.98
C GLU A 563 -18.23 8.68 -31.15
N VAL A 564 -17.08 8.17 -30.69
CA VAL A 564 -17.00 6.99 -29.82
C VAL A 564 -16.51 7.40 -28.44
N LEU A 565 -17.38 7.28 -27.43
CA LEU A 565 -17.02 7.58 -26.05
C LEU A 565 -16.39 6.37 -25.38
N PHE A 566 -15.10 6.44 -25.10
CA PHE A 566 -14.44 5.49 -24.20
C PHE A 566 -14.64 5.95 -22.77
N LEU A 567 -15.65 5.43 -22.08
CA LEU A 567 -15.79 5.65 -20.64
C LEU A 567 -14.68 4.90 -19.90
N SER A 568 -14.42 3.65 -20.29
CA SER A 568 -13.29 2.83 -19.84
C SER A 568 -12.34 2.49 -21.00
N GLU A 569 -11.24 1.79 -20.72
CA GLU A 569 -10.29 1.27 -21.73
C GLU A 569 -9.67 2.31 -22.70
N ARG A 570 -9.62 3.61 -22.34
CA ARG A 570 -8.98 4.67 -23.15
C ARG A 570 -7.52 4.42 -23.51
N HIS A 571 -6.84 3.60 -22.72
CA HIS A 571 -5.46 3.23 -23.02
C HIS A 571 -5.35 2.42 -24.31
N LEU A 572 -6.44 1.82 -24.82
CA LEU A 572 -6.46 1.18 -26.13
C LEU A 572 -6.11 2.17 -27.26
N LEU A 573 -6.60 3.41 -27.17
CA LEU A 573 -6.22 4.49 -28.08
C LEU A 573 -4.76 4.91 -27.86
N THR A 574 -4.37 4.99 -26.58
CA THR A 574 -3.05 5.48 -26.14
C THR A 574 -1.90 4.60 -26.63
N PHE A 575 -2.14 3.29 -26.71
CA PHE A 575 -1.14 2.29 -27.08
C PHE A 575 -1.35 1.71 -28.49
N GLY A 576 -2.19 2.35 -29.31
CA GLY A 576 -2.38 1.96 -30.72
C GLY A 576 -3.07 0.61 -30.93
N TYR A 577 -3.84 0.11 -29.96
CA TYR A 577 -4.67 -1.08 -30.16
C TYR A 577 -5.85 -0.81 -31.11
N LEU A 578 -6.30 0.44 -31.10
CA LEU A 578 -7.31 1.01 -31.99
C LEU A 578 -6.71 2.24 -32.66
N GLU A 579 -6.49 2.15 -33.97
CA GLU A 579 -5.91 3.20 -34.81
C GLU A 579 -7.01 4.05 -35.46
N ASP A 580 -6.69 5.30 -35.81
CA ASP A 580 -7.59 6.24 -36.49
C ASP A 580 -8.91 6.54 -35.75
N VAL A 581 -8.91 6.43 -34.42
CA VAL A 581 -10.07 6.76 -33.57
C VAL A 581 -9.79 8.06 -32.82
N PRO A 582 -10.53 9.16 -33.11
CA PRO A 582 -10.41 10.41 -32.37
C PRO A 582 -10.72 10.23 -30.89
N LEU A 583 -9.91 10.85 -30.02
CA LEU A 583 -10.16 10.84 -28.58
C LEU A 583 -11.33 11.77 -28.25
N VAL A 584 -12.34 11.26 -27.54
CA VAL A 584 -13.32 12.06 -26.79
C VAL A 584 -12.79 12.27 -25.36
N PRO A 585 -12.36 13.49 -24.96
CA PRO A 585 -11.71 13.69 -23.66
C PRO A 585 -12.66 13.63 -22.45
N ASP A 586 -13.94 13.94 -22.65
CA ASP A 586 -14.94 14.05 -21.58
C ASP A 586 -15.33 12.69 -20.98
N TYR A 587 -15.77 12.66 -19.71
CA TYR A 587 -16.39 11.49 -19.08
C TYR A 587 -15.49 10.25 -18.87
N GLU A 588 -14.20 10.47 -18.58
CA GLU A 588 -13.31 9.39 -18.13
C GLU A 588 -13.84 8.74 -16.85
N LYS A 589 -13.90 7.40 -16.80
CA LYS A 589 -14.50 6.61 -15.70
C LYS A 589 -14.15 7.07 -14.29
N VAL A 590 -12.88 7.21 -13.95
CA VAL A 590 -12.48 7.54 -12.57
C VAL A 590 -12.88 8.96 -12.21
N PHE A 591 -12.75 9.90 -13.15
CA PHE A 591 -13.19 11.27 -12.93
C PHE A 591 -14.72 11.41 -12.91
N LEU A 592 -15.44 10.72 -13.79
CA LEU A 592 -16.90 10.67 -13.77
C LEU A 592 -17.42 10.06 -12.46
N MET A 593 -16.77 9.03 -11.93
CA MET A 593 -17.10 8.47 -10.62
C MET A 593 -16.87 9.50 -9.50
N GLU A 594 -15.77 10.25 -9.54
CA GLU A 594 -15.54 11.35 -8.57
C GLU A 594 -16.66 12.40 -8.65
N MET A 595 -17.08 12.80 -9.86
CA MET A 595 -18.18 13.76 -10.03
C MET A 595 -19.53 13.18 -9.55
N ALA A 596 -19.78 11.89 -9.78
CA ALA A 596 -20.98 11.20 -9.31
C ALA A 596 -21.03 11.13 -7.78
N MET A 597 -19.93 10.74 -7.12
CA MET A 597 -19.82 10.71 -5.66
C MET A 597 -19.88 12.10 -5.02
N ALA A 598 -19.36 13.12 -5.69
CA ALA A 598 -19.41 14.51 -5.22
C ALA A 598 -20.75 15.21 -5.51
N GLY A 599 -21.60 14.61 -6.36
CA GLY A 599 -22.86 15.19 -6.79
C GLY A 599 -22.70 16.48 -7.57
N ASP A 600 -21.70 16.59 -8.47
CA ASP A 600 -21.45 17.84 -9.21
C ASP A 600 -22.55 18.09 -10.27
N PRO A 601 -23.44 19.07 -10.08
CA PRO A 601 -24.62 19.22 -10.93
C PRO A 601 -24.29 19.73 -12.34
N GLU A 602 -23.21 20.48 -12.50
CA GLU A 602 -22.83 21.08 -13.78
C GLU A 602 -22.17 20.03 -14.69
N TYR A 603 -21.27 19.23 -14.13
CA TYR A 603 -20.62 18.15 -14.87
C TYR A 603 -21.61 17.03 -15.19
N LEU A 604 -22.40 16.59 -14.21
CA LEU A 604 -23.38 15.53 -14.38
C LEU A 604 -24.55 15.97 -15.28
N GLY A 605 -25.00 17.21 -15.18
CA GLY A 605 -26.04 17.75 -16.06
C GLY A 605 -25.63 17.75 -17.53
N ARG A 606 -24.38 18.14 -17.84
CA ARG A 606 -23.84 18.03 -19.21
C ARG A 606 -23.72 16.57 -19.66
N PHE A 607 -23.23 15.69 -18.78
CA PHE A 607 -23.15 14.26 -19.07
C PHE A 607 -24.54 13.68 -19.41
N HIS A 608 -25.56 13.95 -18.60
CA HIS A 608 -26.92 13.46 -18.85
C HIS A 608 -27.51 14.00 -20.14
N ALA A 609 -27.28 15.29 -20.45
CA ALA A 609 -27.74 15.89 -21.70
C ALA A 609 -27.12 15.23 -22.93
N ASP A 610 -25.80 15.00 -22.91
CA ASP A 610 -25.08 14.32 -24.00
C ASP A 610 -25.57 12.89 -24.22
N ILE A 611 -25.82 12.16 -23.13
CA ILE A 611 -26.35 10.79 -23.18
C ILE A 611 -27.80 10.78 -23.70
N GLN A 612 -28.66 11.66 -23.20
CA GLN A 612 -30.06 11.77 -23.67
C GLN A 612 -30.16 12.19 -25.13
N ALA A 613 -29.27 13.08 -25.58
CA ALA A 613 -29.17 13.49 -26.98
C ALA A 613 -28.61 12.40 -27.90
N ARG A 614 -28.21 11.24 -27.35
CA ARG A 614 -27.56 10.14 -28.08
C ARG A 614 -26.36 10.63 -28.89
N ARG A 615 -25.58 11.56 -28.33
CA ARG A 615 -24.44 12.21 -28.99
C ARG A 615 -23.43 11.21 -29.56
N TYR A 616 -23.14 10.17 -28.78
CA TYR A 616 -22.14 9.16 -29.14
C TYR A 616 -22.78 8.09 -30.01
N ALA A 617 -22.15 7.76 -31.12
CA ALA A 617 -22.55 6.61 -31.94
C ALA A 617 -22.26 5.28 -31.22
N MET A 618 -21.31 5.30 -30.29
CA MET A 618 -20.90 4.13 -29.52
C MET A 618 -20.28 4.54 -28.18
N ILE A 619 -20.54 3.76 -27.13
CA ILE A 619 -19.92 3.91 -25.82
C ILE A 619 -19.18 2.61 -25.46
N VAL A 620 -17.90 2.70 -25.15
CA VAL A 620 -17.10 1.58 -24.64
C VAL A 620 -16.96 1.74 -23.13
N SER A 621 -17.47 0.78 -22.36
CA SER A 621 -17.48 0.84 -20.90
C SER A 621 -17.25 -0.53 -20.25
N GLU A 622 -17.04 -0.57 -18.92
CA GLU A 622 -17.21 -1.84 -18.19
C GLU A 622 -18.71 -2.16 -18.07
N PRO A 623 -19.12 -3.43 -17.91
CA PRO A 623 -20.53 -3.79 -17.80
C PRO A 623 -21.30 -2.94 -16.79
N LEU A 624 -22.34 -2.28 -17.29
CA LEU A 624 -23.18 -1.39 -16.50
C LEU A 624 -24.28 -2.18 -15.81
N LEU A 625 -24.37 -2.01 -14.49
CA LEU A 625 -25.36 -2.69 -13.66
C LEU A 625 -26.34 -1.67 -13.09
N THR A 626 -27.58 -2.07 -12.85
CA THR A 626 -28.62 -1.23 -12.24
C THR A 626 -28.92 -1.59 -10.77
N ASN A 627 -28.17 -2.55 -10.22
CA ASN A 627 -28.38 -3.07 -8.88
C ASN A 627 -27.92 -2.05 -7.82
N ILE A 628 -28.88 -1.61 -7.00
CA ILE A 628 -28.62 -0.83 -5.80
C ILE A 628 -28.20 -1.78 -4.68
N LYS A 629 -27.08 -1.46 -4.02
CA LYS A 629 -26.49 -2.28 -2.96
C LYS A 629 -26.94 -1.83 -1.58
N GLY A 630 -27.12 -2.82 -0.69
CA GLY A 630 -27.33 -2.61 0.74
C GLY A 630 -26.02 -2.37 1.49
N ARG A 631 -26.11 -1.87 2.72
CA ARG A 631 -24.95 -1.53 3.58
C ARG A 631 -24.04 -2.72 3.94
N THR A 632 -24.52 -3.94 3.78
CA THR A 632 -23.75 -5.18 4.06
C THR A 632 -22.91 -5.63 2.88
N GLU A 633 -22.97 -4.94 1.75
CA GLU A 633 -22.22 -5.25 0.54
C GLU A 633 -21.03 -4.30 0.36
N ASN A 634 -20.07 -4.69 -0.47
CA ASN A 634 -18.85 -3.90 -0.70
C ASN A 634 -19.13 -2.65 -1.55
N PHE A 635 -18.61 -1.51 -1.08
CA PHE A 635 -18.71 -0.18 -1.71
C PHE A 635 -20.16 0.18 -2.12
N PRO A 636 -21.12 0.17 -1.20
CA PRO A 636 -22.52 0.35 -1.56
C PRO A 636 -22.81 1.79 -2.00
N GLU A 637 -22.26 2.80 -1.33
CA GLU A 637 -22.52 4.21 -1.69
C GLU A 637 -21.88 4.60 -3.03
N GLU A 638 -20.63 4.17 -3.31
CA GLU A 638 -20.00 4.42 -4.60
C GLU A 638 -20.73 3.71 -5.74
N ASN A 639 -21.17 2.47 -5.49
CA ASN A 639 -21.98 1.73 -6.44
C ASN A 639 -23.28 2.47 -6.73
N ASN A 640 -24.01 2.89 -5.70
CA ASN A 640 -25.33 3.50 -5.87
C ASN A 640 -25.22 4.87 -6.56
N ALA A 641 -24.23 5.68 -6.21
CA ALA A 641 -23.94 6.93 -6.93
C ALA A 641 -23.64 6.67 -8.42
N TRP A 642 -22.84 5.65 -8.74
CA TRP A 642 -22.58 5.25 -10.13
C TRP A 642 -23.82 4.73 -10.86
N VAL A 643 -24.63 3.93 -10.19
CA VAL A 643 -25.86 3.37 -10.76
C VAL A 643 -26.83 4.50 -11.12
N GLU A 644 -27.07 5.41 -10.19
CA GLU A 644 -28.03 6.50 -10.33
C GLU A 644 -27.56 7.56 -11.33
N GLN A 645 -26.30 7.98 -11.24
CA GLN A 645 -25.79 9.11 -12.01
C GLN A 645 -25.18 8.70 -13.35
N VAL A 646 -24.84 7.42 -13.56
CA VAL A 646 -24.12 6.97 -14.76
C VAL A 646 -24.80 5.79 -15.44
N SER A 647 -24.97 4.67 -14.74
CA SER A 647 -25.42 3.43 -15.37
C SER A 647 -26.86 3.53 -15.89
N ARG A 648 -27.80 4.01 -15.07
CA ARG A 648 -29.20 4.19 -15.48
C ARG A 648 -29.36 5.18 -16.64
N PRO A 649 -28.79 6.41 -16.58
CA PRO A 649 -28.85 7.34 -17.71
C PRO A 649 -28.33 6.76 -19.02
N ILE A 650 -27.19 6.05 -18.99
CA ILE A 650 -26.66 5.38 -20.20
C ILE A 650 -27.65 4.31 -20.67
N LEU A 651 -28.05 3.38 -19.81
CA LEU A 651 -28.89 2.24 -20.19
C LEU A 651 -30.31 2.63 -20.63
N CYS A 652 -30.77 3.84 -20.28
CA CYS A 652 -31.99 4.44 -20.83
C CYS A 652 -31.83 4.82 -22.32
N ALA A 653 -30.71 5.43 -22.71
CA ALA A 653 -30.51 5.94 -24.07
C ALA A 653 -29.73 4.98 -24.99
N TYR A 654 -29.00 4.03 -24.39
CA TYR A 654 -28.09 3.11 -25.06
C TYR A 654 -28.36 1.66 -24.61
N GLU A 655 -28.04 0.70 -25.48
CA GLU A 655 -28.13 -0.73 -25.19
C GLU A 655 -26.84 -1.47 -25.58
N PRO A 656 -26.48 -2.55 -24.85
CA PRO A 656 -25.32 -3.37 -25.20
C PRO A 656 -25.50 -4.05 -26.57
N LEU A 657 -24.53 -3.85 -27.46
CA LEU A 657 -24.43 -4.54 -28.75
C LEU A 657 -23.40 -5.69 -28.69
N LEU A 658 -22.30 -5.50 -27.96
CA LEU A 658 -21.29 -6.51 -27.73
C LEU A 658 -20.91 -6.56 -26.26
N GLU A 659 -20.81 -7.76 -25.71
CA GLU A 659 -20.40 -8.03 -24.33
C GLU A 659 -19.16 -8.94 -24.32
N GLY A 660 -18.11 -8.55 -23.60
CA GLY A 660 -16.87 -9.34 -23.53
C GLY A 660 -16.97 -10.60 -22.66
N GLY A 661 -17.98 -10.69 -21.80
CA GLY A 661 -18.25 -11.85 -20.96
C GLY A 661 -17.19 -12.10 -19.87
N LYS A 662 -17.08 -13.35 -19.41
CA LYS A 662 -16.21 -13.71 -18.27
C LYS A 662 -14.73 -13.51 -18.57
N GLY A 663 -14.17 -12.45 -18.00
CA GLY A 663 -12.73 -12.14 -18.00
C GLY A 663 -12.33 -11.03 -18.99
N ILE A 664 -13.23 -10.62 -19.88
CA ILE A 664 -13.12 -9.38 -20.65
C ILE A 664 -14.31 -8.52 -20.24
N ARG A 665 -14.11 -7.67 -19.22
CA ARG A 665 -15.17 -6.83 -18.66
C ARG A 665 -15.30 -5.53 -19.46
N VAL A 666 -15.64 -5.65 -20.73
CA VAL A 666 -15.83 -4.54 -21.65
C VAL A 666 -17.11 -4.79 -22.43
N ASP A 667 -17.99 -3.79 -22.42
CA ASP A 667 -19.22 -3.77 -23.19
C ASP A 667 -19.18 -2.59 -24.17
N VAL A 668 -19.77 -2.82 -25.33
CA VAL A 668 -19.95 -1.83 -26.39
C VAL A 668 -21.43 -1.52 -26.48
N LEU A 669 -21.81 -0.28 -26.19
CA LEU A 669 -23.19 0.17 -26.22
C LEU A 669 -23.45 1.07 -27.42
N VAL A 670 -24.64 0.96 -28.01
CA VAL A 670 -25.12 1.76 -29.14
C VAL A 670 -26.45 2.43 -28.80
N PRO A 671 -26.82 3.54 -29.48
CA PRO A 671 -28.08 4.22 -29.19
C PRO A 671 -29.29 3.30 -29.37
N ARG A 672 -30.23 3.32 -28.41
CA ARG A 672 -31.49 2.57 -28.51
C ARG A 672 -32.41 3.17 -29.58
N PRO A 673 -33.10 2.34 -30.37
CA PRO A 673 -34.17 2.79 -31.25
C PRO A 673 -35.44 3.12 -30.44
N GLY A 674 -35.94 4.37 -30.55
CA GLY A 674 -37.22 4.78 -29.95
C GLY A 674 -37.16 5.37 -28.53
N GLU A 675 -38.32 5.78 -28.00
CA GLU A 675 -38.53 6.35 -26.65
C GLU A 675 -39.05 5.29 -25.63
N GLU A 676 -38.69 4.02 -25.80
CA GLU A 676 -39.17 2.96 -24.90
C GLU A 676 -38.75 3.16 -23.43
N ALA A 677 -39.53 2.57 -22.52
CA ALA A 677 -39.41 2.73 -21.08
C ALA A 677 -38.00 2.36 -20.57
N CYS A 678 -37.38 3.30 -19.86
CA CYS A 678 -36.12 3.11 -19.16
C CYS A 678 -36.14 1.85 -18.27
N PRO A 679 -35.07 1.02 -18.30
CA PRO A 679 -34.93 -0.16 -17.43
C PRO A 679 -34.70 0.16 -15.94
#